data_AF-A0A4D9F901-F1
#
_entry.id   AF-A0A4D9F901-F1
#
_cell.length_a   1.000
_cell.length_b   1.000
_cell.length_c   1.000
_cell.angle_alpha   90.00
_cell.angle_beta   90.00
_cell.angle_gamma   90.00
#
_symmetry.space_group_name_H-M   'P 1'
#
loop_
_entity.id
_entity.type
_entity.pdbx_description
1 polymer ?
#
loop_
_entity_poly.entity_id
_entity_poly.type
_entity_poly.pdbx_seq_one_letter_code
_entity_poly.pdbx_strand_id
1 'polypeptide(L)'
;MAAAWEEIRRLAADFQRAQFAEAAQRLSERNCIEIVAKLIAEKQLDVVHTLDGKEYITPAQISREIQDELHVCGGRVNIVDLQQIINVDLVHIESRANDIVKSDRTIQLVLGQFINESYLDQLAEEINDKLQETGQVTISELCKAYDLPGDFLIQALSPRLGRIIHGQIDQDNKGVIFTEAFVARHRARIRGLFSAITRPTPVTNLITRYGFQEQLLYSVLEELVNTGRLKGTVVGGRQDKAVFVPDIYARTQSNWVDSFFKQNGYLEFDALSRLGIPDPVNYIKKRYKSTKLLFLKAACVGQEIVDQVEASVDEAISSGTWVDIATLLPSSLSIEDSGILLQQVMRSFNKHLSTIIFSDTIVVSEKFINSCTDLFRELMHHKAEKEMKNNPVNLVTEEDLKEASILENSSANKKDRKDERRKKATEGSGSVRGGGCGNAREIRIKKTKKKGRKDAESDEESQASSTSRNKHLEIPFMSREEIQDVLRSHIQDCPEELITELAEHLIRSLTKSYQEVVRSVFMSSTSSSSGASRRRTIKDLQEEVSNLYNNIRLFEKGTKHFTDETQTNLAKHMLKTVCTDITNLIFNFLATDVMMASEDCTAITSEVRKKILGKLPEETRGPLTKLHTSLNGKSLEDFLLCLDSSADACDIMVKKGDKKKERQILFQHRQALIEQLKVTEDPALVLHLTSILLFQFSTQCMLHAPGRCVPQIISFLTTKIPEDQHSLLVKYQGLVVKQLISQNYKIGQGDDDTVDDNLGERECPDTIRKELQEITASLKDLVLRPRKSSVTEE
;
A
#
# COMPACT_ATOMS: atom_id res chain seq x y z
N MET A 1 -62.86 94.53 -44.12
CA MET A 1 -64.18 93.87 -43.99
C MET A 1 -65.22 94.55 -44.88
N ALA A 2 -65.99 95.55 -44.42
CA ALA A 2 -67.11 96.11 -45.18
C ALA A 2 -66.77 96.57 -46.62
N ALA A 3 -65.72 97.40 -46.79
CA ALA A 3 -65.31 97.88 -48.11
C ALA A 3 -64.97 96.75 -49.11
N ALA A 4 -64.32 95.68 -48.65
CA ALA A 4 -64.02 94.51 -49.48
C ALA A 4 -65.28 93.74 -49.88
N TRP A 5 -66.33 93.71 -49.04
CA TRP A 5 -67.63 93.14 -49.40
C TRP A 5 -68.38 93.99 -50.43
N GLU A 6 -68.27 95.31 -50.36
CA GLU A 6 -68.80 96.23 -51.38
C GLU A 6 -68.07 96.05 -52.72
N GLU A 7 -66.75 95.87 -52.66
CA GLU A 7 -65.90 95.60 -53.83
C GLU A 7 -66.19 94.24 -54.46
N ILE A 8 -66.35 93.17 -53.66
CA ILE A 8 -66.80 91.85 -54.13
C ILE A 8 -68.20 91.93 -54.76
N ARG A 9 -69.15 92.66 -54.16
CA ARG A 9 -70.48 92.89 -54.78
C ARG A 9 -70.38 93.63 -56.10
N ARG A 10 -69.52 94.66 -56.18
CA ARG A 10 -69.31 95.43 -57.40
C ARG A 10 -68.71 94.56 -58.51
N LEU A 11 -67.67 93.80 -58.20
CA LEU A 11 -67.06 92.82 -59.11
C LEU A 11 -68.07 91.77 -59.57
N ALA A 12 -68.91 91.24 -58.66
CA ALA A 12 -69.96 90.31 -59.01
C ALA A 12 -71.01 90.94 -59.95
N ALA A 13 -71.42 92.19 -59.72
CA ALA A 13 -72.38 92.90 -60.56
C ALA A 13 -71.79 93.35 -61.92
N ASP A 14 -70.50 93.68 -61.95
CA ASP A 14 -69.75 93.98 -63.19
C ASP A 14 -69.55 92.69 -64.00
N PHE A 15 -69.23 91.56 -63.35
CA PHE A 15 -69.15 90.22 -63.97
C PHE A 15 -70.51 89.75 -64.51
N GLN A 16 -71.61 89.96 -63.77
CA GLN A 16 -72.96 89.66 -64.25
C GLN A 16 -73.30 90.47 -65.52
N ARG A 17 -72.95 91.77 -65.53
CA ARG A 17 -73.11 92.61 -66.73
C ARG A 17 -72.21 92.18 -67.89
N ALA A 18 -71.02 91.63 -67.63
CA ALA A 18 -70.17 91.03 -68.66
C ALA A 18 -70.74 89.71 -69.21
N GLN A 19 -71.32 88.85 -68.37
CA GLN A 19 -71.95 87.60 -68.80
C GLN A 19 -73.23 87.82 -69.64
N PHE A 20 -74.00 88.87 -69.33
CA PHE A 20 -75.18 89.26 -70.12
C PHE A 20 -74.86 90.12 -71.36
N ALA A 21 -73.60 90.47 -71.60
CA ALA A 21 -73.21 91.17 -72.83
C ALA A 21 -73.15 90.19 -74.02
N GLU A 22 -73.93 90.45 -75.07
CA GLU A 22 -73.85 89.68 -76.32
C GLU A 22 -72.59 90.05 -77.12
N ALA A 23 -71.48 89.39 -76.78
CA ALA A 23 -70.27 89.43 -77.59
C ALA A 23 -70.55 88.83 -78.98
N ALA A 24 -70.39 89.65 -80.03
CA ALA A 24 -70.75 89.33 -81.42
C ALA A 24 -70.01 88.12 -82.03
N GLN A 25 -68.97 87.61 -81.35
CA GLN A 25 -68.30 86.36 -81.68
C GLN A 25 -68.07 85.56 -80.40
N ARG A 26 -68.89 84.52 -80.17
CA ARG A 26 -68.58 83.46 -79.21
C ARG A 26 -67.78 82.37 -79.92
N LEU A 27 -66.59 82.07 -79.40
CA LEU A 27 -65.88 80.85 -79.79
C LEU A 27 -66.72 79.65 -79.32
N SER A 28 -66.88 78.66 -80.19
CA SER A 28 -67.40 77.35 -79.76
C SER A 28 -66.32 76.62 -78.96
N GLU A 29 -66.72 75.69 -78.09
CA GLU A 29 -65.82 74.78 -77.38
C GLU A 29 -64.82 74.10 -78.33
N ARG A 30 -65.32 73.63 -79.48
CA ARG A 30 -64.51 73.07 -80.57
C ARG A 30 -63.47 74.06 -81.09
N ASN A 31 -63.84 75.31 -81.35
CA ASN A 31 -62.89 76.33 -81.81
C ASN A 31 -61.83 76.63 -80.73
N CYS A 32 -62.21 76.63 -79.44
CA CYS A 32 -61.25 76.77 -78.34
C CYS A 32 -60.25 75.60 -78.31
N ILE A 33 -60.71 74.35 -78.46
CA ILE A 33 -59.86 73.16 -78.54
C ILE A 33 -58.94 73.22 -79.76
N GLU A 34 -59.44 73.60 -80.94
CA GLU A 34 -58.63 73.73 -82.16
C GLU A 34 -57.57 74.85 -82.04
N ILE A 35 -57.87 75.95 -81.33
CA ILE A 35 -56.90 77.02 -81.00
C ILE A 35 -55.85 76.52 -80.01
N VAL A 36 -56.25 75.87 -78.91
CA VAL A 36 -55.32 75.34 -77.88
C VAL A 36 -54.40 74.28 -78.48
N ALA A 37 -54.94 73.34 -79.25
CA ALA A 37 -54.15 72.33 -79.95
C ALA A 37 -53.11 72.96 -80.91
N LYS A 38 -53.46 74.05 -81.60
CA LYS A 38 -52.54 74.80 -82.44
C LYS A 38 -51.44 75.51 -81.63
N LEU A 39 -51.78 76.14 -80.50
CA LEU A 39 -50.80 76.79 -79.62
C LEU A 39 -49.80 75.79 -79.01
N ILE A 40 -50.26 74.58 -78.68
CA ILE A 40 -49.40 73.46 -78.24
C ILE A 40 -48.48 73.00 -79.40
N ALA A 41 -49.02 72.83 -80.61
CA ALA A 41 -48.24 72.43 -81.78
C ALA A 41 -47.17 73.47 -82.19
N GLU A 42 -47.47 74.77 -82.04
CA GLU A 42 -46.51 75.86 -82.23
C GLU A 42 -45.58 76.10 -81.03
N LYS A 43 -45.68 75.27 -79.96
CA LYS A 43 -44.92 75.37 -78.70
C LYS A 43 -45.05 76.71 -77.97
N GLN A 44 -46.16 77.41 -78.17
CA GLN A 44 -46.49 78.67 -77.49
C GLN A 44 -47.23 78.44 -76.16
N LEU A 45 -47.74 77.23 -75.93
CA LEU A 45 -48.45 76.85 -74.72
C LEU A 45 -48.03 75.44 -74.26
N ASP A 46 -47.62 75.32 -73.00
CA ASP A 46 -47.35 74.05 -72.31
C ASP A 46 -48.48 73.81 -71.29
N VAL A 47 -49.32 72.80 -71.54
CA VAL A 47 -50.47 72.42 -70.71
C VAL A 47 -50.66 70.90 -70.71
N VAL A 48 -51.10 70.39 -69.57
CA VAL A 48 -51.45 68.97 -69.34
C VAL A 48 -52.97 68.86 -69.29
N HIS A 49 -53.53 67.74 -69.72
CA HIS A 49 -54.97 67.46 -69.57
C HIS A 49 -55.24 66.73 -68.25
N THR A 50 -56.37 67.00 -67.61
CA THR A 50 -56.85 66.16 -66.50
C THR A 50 -57.21 64.76 -66.99
N LEU A 51 -57.21 63.76 -66.12
CA LEU A 51 -57.55 62.37 -66.46
C LEU A 51 -59.00 62.24 -67.00
N ASP A 52 -59.87 63.16 -66.57
CA ASP A 52 -61.22 63.36 -67.11
C ASP A 52 -61.29 63.93 -68.54
N GLY A 53 -60.18 64.48 -69.05
CA GLY A 53 -60.10 65.15 -70.36
C GLY A 53 -60.83 66.49 -70.47
N LYS A 54 -61.31 67.04 -69.35
CA LYS A 54 -62.19 68.24 -69.32
C LYS A 54 -61.44 69.56 -69.23
N GLU A 55 -60.23 69.55 -68.67
CA GLU A 55 -59.51 70.76 -68.27
C GLU A 55 -58.04 70.72 -68.70
N TYR A 56 -57.49 71.90 -69.04
CA TYR A 56 -56.09 72.10 -69.39
C TYR A 56 -55.37 72.83 -68.25
N ILE A 57 -54.52 72.12 -67.51
CA ILE A 57 -53.79 72.66 -66.36
C ILE A 57 -52.38 73.05 -66.79
N THR A 58 -51.94 74.26 -66.44
CA THR A 58 -50.56 74.70 -66.69
C THR A 58 -49.60 74.05 -65.67
N PRO A 59 -48.35 73.73 -66.04
CA PRO A 59 -47.43 73.09 -65.09
C PRO A 59 -47.11 73.94 -63.86
N ALA A 60 -47.21 75.27 -63.96
CA ALA A 60 -47.07 76.18 -62.82
C ALA A 60 -48.26 76.11 -61.84
N GLN A 61 -49.46 75.77 -62.33
CA GLN A 61 -50.63 75.52 -61.48
C GLN A 61 -50.51 74.17 -60.78
N ILE A 62 -50.08 73.10 -61.49
CA ILE A 62 -49.75 71.80 -60.87
C ILE A 62 -48.72 71.98 -59.74
N SER A 63 -47.67 72.76 -59.96
CA SER A 63 -46.65 73.04 -58.93
C SER A 63 -47.20 73.78 -57.71
N ARG A 64 -48.21 74.65 -57.89
CA ARG A 64 -48.91 75.32 -56.78
C ARG A 64 -49.81 74.35 -56.03
N GLU A 65 -50.62 73.56 -56.74
CA GLU A 65 -51.54 72.59 -56.15
C GLU A 65 -50.79 71.53 -55.32
N ILE A 66 -49.63 71.05 -55.80
CA ILE A 66 -48.75 70.16 -55.00
C ILE A 66 -48.29 70.84 -53.69
N GLN A 67 -47.99 72.15 -53.70
CA GLN A 67 -47.55 72.88 -52.51
C GLN A 67 -48.70 73.19 -51.54
N ASP A 68 -49.86 73.58 -52.08
CA ASP A 68 -51.07 73.86 -51.29
C ASP A 68 -51.59 72.58 -50.62
N GLU A 69 -51.68 71.45 -51.34
CA GLU A 69 -52.06 70.15 -50.78
C GLU A 69 -51.02 69.62 -49.76
N LEU A 70 -49.71 69.80 -50.03
CA LEU A 70 -48.68 69.46 -49.05
C LEU A 70 -48.83 70.25 -47.74
N HIS A 71 -49.28 71.51 -47.81
CA HIS A 71 -49.58 72.31 -46.62
C HIS A 71 -50.90 71.86 -45.94
N VAL A 72 -51.96 71.59 -46.71
CA VAL A 72 -53.26 71.12 -46.19
C VAL A 72 -53.13 69.79 -45.45
N CYS A 73 -52.34 68.85 -45.97
CA CYS A 73 -52.05 67.56 -45.35
C CYS A 73 -50.98 67.62 -44.24
N GLY A 74 -50.64 68.80 -43.71
CA GLY A 74 -49.73 68.93 -42.56
C GLY A 74 -48.25 68.64 -42.88
N GLY A 75 -47.84 68.68 -44.14
CA GLY A 75 -46.45 68.53 -44.56
C GLY A 75 -46.01 67.12 -44.95
N ARG A 76 -46.93 66.14 -45.11
CA ARG A 76 -46.60 64.82 -45.68
C ARG A 76 -47.70 64.31 -46.62
N VAL A 77 -47.35 63.97 -47.87
CA VAL A 77 -48.30 63.45 -48.89
C VAL A 77 -47.60 62.44 -49.83
N ASN A 78 -48.30 61.38 -50.23
CA ASN A 78 -47.85 60.44 -51.26
C ASN A 78 -48.17 60.97 -52.66
N ILE A 79 -47.24 60.83 -53.62
CA ILE A 79 -47.45 61.22 -55.02
C ILE A 79 -48.66 60.51 -55.65
N VAL A 80 -48.95 59.26 -55.25
CA VAL A 80 -50.13 58.52 -55.74
C VAL A 80 -51.45 59.11 -55.24
N ASP A 81 -51.45 59.75 -54.07
CA ASP A 81 -52.63 60.43 -53.52
C ASP A 81 -52.81 61.80 -54.21
N LEU A 82 -51.71 62.53 -54.46
CA LEU A 82 -51.73 63.75 -55.29
C LEU A 82 -52.28 63.49 -56.70
N GLN A 83 -52.04 62.32 -57.29
CA GLN A 83 -52.62 61.92 -58.57
C GLN A 83 -54.16 61.93 -58.56
N GLN A 84 -54.76 61.50 -57.45
CA GLN A 84 -56.22 61.44 -57.28
C GLN A 84 -56.80 62.82 -56.90
N ILE A 85 -56.08 63.61 -56.11
CA ILE A 85 -56.52 64.93 -55.65
C ILE A 85 -56.43 65.97 -56.78
N ILE A 86 -55.31 66.00 -57.52
CA ILE A 86 -55.03 66.95 -58.60
C ILE A 86 -55.64 66.47 -59.95
N ASN A 87 -56.04 65.20 -60.05
CA ASN A 87 -56.69 64.61 -61.24
C ASN A 87 -55.84 64.72 -62.53
N VAL A 88 -54.52 64.59 -62.38
CA VAL A 88 -53.51 64.68 -63.46
C VAL A 88 -52.67 63.40 -63.48
N ASP A 89 -52.16 63.00 -64.64
CA ASP A 89 -51.34 61.79 -64.75
C ASP A 89 -50.03 61.84 -63.95
N LEU A 90 -49.66 60.66 -63.42
CA LEU A 90 -48.52 60.43 -62.52
C LEU A 90 -47.21 60.98 -63.09
N VAL A 91 -46.96 60.81 -64.40
CA VAL A 91 -45.70 61.22 -65.05
C VAL A 91 -45.49 62.73 -64.95
N HIS A 92 -46.56 63.53 -65.02
CA HIS A 92 -46.48 64.98 -64.90
C HIS A 92 -46.28 65.41 -63.44
N ILE A 93 -46.89 64.72 -62.48
CA ILE A 93 -46.72 65.00 -61.04
C ILE A 93 -45.32 64.60 -60.58
N GLU A 94 -44.81 63.42 -60.94
CA GLU A 94 -43.43 62.99 -60.65
C GLU A 94 -42.39 63.96 -61.24
N SER A 95 -42.59 64.41 -62.48
CA SER A 95 -41.72 65.39 -63.13
C SER A 95 -41.67 66.71 -62.34
N ARG A 96 -42.82 67.24 -61.93
CA ARG A 96 -42.87 68.49 -61.13
C ARG A 96 -42.47 68.30 -59.67
N ALA A 97 -42.64 67.12 -59.09
CA ALA A 97 -42.11 66.79 -57.77
C ALA A 97 -40.58 66.87 -57.74
N ASN A 98 -39.93 66.32 -58.76
CA ASN A 98 -38.48 66.43 -58.93
C ASN A 98 -38.02 67.88 -59.16
N ASP A 99 -38.84 68.75 -59.78
CA ASP A 99 -38.51 70.17 -59.93
C ASP A 99 -38.71 70.98 -58.63
N ILE A 100 -39.74 70.66 -57.85
CA ILE A 100 -40.00 71.28 -56.53
C ILE A 100 -38.85 70.98 -55.56
N VAL A 101 -38.41 69.72 -55.44
CA VAL A 101 -37.31 69.31 -54.54
C VAL A 101 -35.93 69.87 -54.95
N LYS A 102 -35.75 70.29 -56.22
CA LYS A 102 -34.56 71.05 -56.64
C LYS A 102 -34.65 72.54 -56.25
N SER A 103 -35.87 73.07 -56.20
CA SER A 103 -36.15 74.50 -56.04
C SER A 103 -36.26 74.91 -54.56
N ASP A 104 -36.90 74.06 -53.75
CA ASP A 104 -37.04 74.21 -52.31
C ASP A 104 -36.29 73.08 -51.59
N ARG A 105 -35.53 73.42 -50.55
CA ARG A 105 -34.73 72.49 -49.75
C ARG A 105 -35.43 72.01 -48.48
N THR A 106 -36.54 72.65 -48.11
CA THR A 106 -37.39 72.24 -46.98
C THR A 106 -38.23 71.00 -47.33
N ILE A 107 -38.50 70.80 -48.62
CA ILE A 107 -39.28 69.68 -49.15
C ILE A 107 -38.33 68.56 -49.61
N GLN A 108 -38.58 67.34 -49.14
CA GLN A 108 -37.79 66.14 -49.46
C GLN A 108 -38.71 65.03 -49.97
N LEU A 109 -38.23 64.22 -50.92
CA LEU A 109 -38.97 63.12 -51.53
C LEU A 109 -38.37 61.78 -51.13
N VAL A 110 -39.15 60.95 -50.43
CA VAL A 110 -38.71 59.68 -49.83
C VAL A 110 -39.73 58.59 -50.16
N LEU A 111 -39.32 57.53 -50.86
CA LEU A 111 -40.19 56.40 -51.25
C LEU A 111 -41.51 56.81 -51.95
N GLY A 112 -41.51 57.91 -52.72
CA GLY A 112 -42.71 58.45 -53.37
C GLY A 112 -43.55 59.39 -52.50
N GLN A 113 -43.12 59.68 -51.27
CA GLN A 113 -43.79 60.61 -50.35
C GLN A 113 -43.02 61.92 -50.26
N PHE A 114 -43.72 63.04 -50.45
CA PHE A 114 -43.24 64.36 -50.05
C PHE A 114 -43.26 64.49 -48.53
N ILE A 115 -42.21 65.11 -47.99
CA ILE A 115 -42.07 65.43 -46.56
C ILE A 115 -41.50 66.85 -46.46
N ASN A 116 -42.20 67.74 -45.76
CA ASN A 116 -41.75 69.11 -45.47
C ASN A 116 -40.99 69.17 -44.15
N GLU A 117 -40.07 70.13 -44.00
CA GLU A 117 -39.29 70.32 -42.79
C GLU A 117 -40.16 70.60 -41.54
N SER A 118 -41.31 71.27 -41.72
CA SER A 118 -42.29 71.49 -40.64
C SER A 118 -42.88 70.19 -40.09
N TYR A 119 -43.06 69.16 -40.93
CA TYR A 119 -43.50 67.83 -40.49
C TYR A 119 -42.38 67.12 -39.71
N LEU A 120 -41.12 67.30 -40.12
CA LEU A 120 -39.96 66.75 -39.40
C LEU A 120 -39.73 67.40 -38.03
N ASP A 121 -40.08 68.69 -37.87
CA ASP A 121 -40.08 69.38 -36.58
C ASP A 121 -41.19 68.84 -35.65
N GLN A 122 -42.44 68.74 -36.12
CA GLN A 122 -43.55 68.16 -35.35
C GLN A 122 -43.31 66.69 -34.97
N LEU A 123 -42.78 65.90 -35.92
CA LEU A 123 -42.35 64.53 -35.70
C LEU A 123 -41.26 64.45 -34.62
N ALA A 124 -40.33 65.41 -34.57
CA ALA A 124 -39.30 65.48 -33.53
C ALA A 124 -39.86 65.89 -32.16
N GLU A 125 -40.92 66.69 -32.09
CA GLU A 125 -41.65 66.97 -30.85
C GLU A 125 -42.37 65.70 -30.34
N GLU A 126 -43.11 64.99 -31.19
CA GLU A 126 -43.72 63.69 -30.82
C GLU A 126 -42.68 62.66 -30.33
N ILE A 127 -41.53 62.58 -31.01
CA ILE A 127 -40.44 61.68 -30.66
C ILE A 127 -39.80 62.09 -29.34
N ASN A 128 -39.66 63.40 -29.07
CA ASN A 128 -39.18 63.89 -27.79
C ASN A 128 -40.13 63.50 -26.65
N ASP A 129 -41.44 63.71 -26.79
CA ASP A 129 -42.40 63.41 -25.73
C ASP A 129 -42.43 61.90 -25.42
N LYS A 130 -42.46 61.05 -26.46
CA LYS A 130 -42.32 59.59 -26.30
C LYS A 130 -41.00 59.22 -25.62
N LEU A 131 -39.90 59.89 -25.97
CA LEU A 131 -38.58 59.67 -25.36
C LEU A 131 -38.51 60.12 -23.90
N GLN A 132 -39.21 61.19 -23.50
CA GLN A 132 -39.28 61.58 -22.08
C GLN A 132 -40.17 60.64 -21.26
N GLU A 133 -41.24 60.08 -21.86
CA GLU A 133 -42.10 59.08 -21.21
C GLU A 133 -41.38 57.73 -20.99
N THR A 134 -40.74 57.18 -22.04
CA THR A 134 -40.09 55.85 -21.98
C THR A 134 -38.65 55.90 -21.46
N GLY A 135 -37.96 57.04 -21.63
CA GLY A 135 -36.53 57.22 -21.39
C GLY A 135 -35.61 56.71 -22.51
N GLN A 136 -36.10 55.87 -23.42
CA GLN A 136 -35.37 55.32 -24.57
C GLN A 136 -36.29 55.09 -25.78
N VAL A 137 -35.81 55.34 -27.00
CA VAL A 137 -36.54 55.08 -28.25
C VAL A 137 -35.57 54.52 -29.29
N THR A 138 -35.93 53.44 -30.00
CA THR A 138 -35.12 52.91 -31.10
C THR A 138 -35.60 53.43 -32.46
N ILE A 139 -34.66 53.66 -33.38
CA ILE A 139 -34.96 54.00 -34.78
C ILE A 139 -35.83 52.90 -35.41
N SER A 140 -35.61 51.63 -35.07
CA SER A 140 -36.39 50.48 -35.56
C SER A 140 -37.86 50.48 -35.14
N GLU A 141 -38.22 51.11 -34.01
CA GLU A 141 -39.61 51.34 -33.61
C GLU A 141 -40.19 52.52 -34.37
N LEU A 142 -39.42 53.60 -34.55
CA LEU A 142 -39.82 54.78 -35.31
C LEU A 142 -40.08 54.47 -36.79
N CYS A 143 -39.25 53.65 -37.43
CA CYS A 143 -39.49 53.17 -38.80
C CYS A 143 -40.86 52.51 -38.95
N LYS A 144 -41.30 51.74 -37.94
CA LYS A 144 -42.59 51.02 -37.95
C LYS A 144 -43.77 51.91 -37.57
N ALA A 145 -43.55 52.87 -36.67
CA ALA A 145 -44.59 53.79 -36.20
C ALA A 145 -44.93 54.87 -37.25
N TYR A 146 -43.95 55.28 -38.05
CA TYR A 146 -44.08 56.39 -39.00
C TYR A 146 -43.92 55.99 -40.48
N ASP A 147 -43.62 54.73 -40.79
CA ASP A 147 -43.38 54.25 -42.17
C ASP A 147 -42.34 55.12 -42.92
N LEU A 148 -41.12 55.20 -42.35
CA LEU A 148 -40.01 55.98 -42.88
C LEU A 148 -38.68 55.20 -42.79
N PRO A 149 -37.75 55.34 -43.76
CA PRO A 149 -36.45 54.66 -43.72
C PRO A 149 -35.59 55.05 -42.50
N GLY A 150 -34.88 54.08 -41.93
CA GLY A 150 -34.04 54.30 -40.74
C GLY A 150 -32.92 55.32 -40.95
N ASP A 151 -32.22 55.26 -42.08
CA ASP A 151 -31.16 56.22 -42.42
C ASP A 151 -31.71 57.64 -42.61
N PHE A 152 -32.91 57.76 -43.18
CA PHE A 152 -33.61 59.03 -43.33
C PHE A 152 -34.00 59.61 -41.97
N LEU A 153 -34.57 58.80 -41.07
CA LEU A 153 -34.86 59.21 -39.70
C LEU A 153 -33.60 59.62 -38.93
N ILE A 154 -32.50 58.87 -39.05
CA ILE A 154 -31.22 59.26 -38.44
C ILE A 154 -30.75 60.62 -39.00
N GLN A 155 -30.83 60.84 -40.32
CA GLN A 155 -30.44 62.12 -40.93
C GLN A 155 -31.35 63.29 -40.50
N ALA A 156 -32.66 63.08 -40.42
CA ALA A 156 -33.66 64.10 -40.07
C ALA A 156 -33.64 64.48 -38.58
N LEU A 157 -33.42 63.51 -37.69
CA LEU A 157 -33.39 63.69 -36.23
C LEU A 157 -32.04 64.22 -35.74
N SER A 158 -30.92 63.84 -36.38
CA SER A 158 -29.56 64.30 -36.00
C SER A 158 -29.41 65.81 -35.78
N PRO A 159 -29.90 66.72 -36.66
CA PRO A 159 -29.83 68.17 -36.42
C PRO A 159 -30.86 68.71 -35.41
N ARG A 160 -31.80 67.87 -34.96
CA ARG A 160 -32.88 68.21 -34.01
C ARG A 160 -32.57 67.76 -32.58
N LEU A 161 -31.61 66.84 -32.40
CA LEU A 161 -31.06 66.46 -31.09
C LEU A 161 -30.46 67.68 -30.36
N GLY A 162 -30.69 67.77 -29.06
CA GLY A 162 -30.27 68.88 -28.21
C GLY A 162 -31.07 70.18 -28.39
N ARG A 163 -31.80 70.36 -29.50
CA ARG A 163 -32.66 71.53 -29.77
C ARG A 163 -34.14 71.25 -29.51
N ILE A 164 -34.70 70.22 -30.16
CA ILE A 164 -36.10 69.79 -30.01
C ILE A 164 -36.13 68.48 -29.22
N ILE A 165 -35.27 67.53 -29.57
CA ILE A 165 -35.19 66.23 -28.90
C ILE A 165 -34.14 66.31 -27.80
N HIS A 166 -34.58 66.32 -26.54
CA HIS A 166 -33.71 66.31 -25.37
C HIS A 166 -33.21 64.90 -25.05
N GLY A 167 -32.40 64.36 -25.96
CA GLY A 167 -31.77 63.05 -25.88
C GLY A 167 -30.43 62.99 -26.60
N GLN A 168 -29.73 61.87 -26.40
CA GLN A 168 -28.42 61.58 -27.00
C GLN A 168 -28.50 60.26 -27.77
N ILE A 169 -27.89 60.22 -28.97
CA ILE A 169 -27.63 58.98 -29.70
C ILE A 169 -26.38 58.31 -29.13
N ASP A 170 -26.42 56.99 -28.96
CA ASP A 170 -25.25 56.19 -28.59
C ASP A 170 -24.21 56.15 -29.73
N GLN A 171 -22.95 56.39 -29.39
CA GLN A 171 -21.83 56.41 -30.34
C GLN A 171 -21.52 55.00 -30.85
N ASP A 172 -21.69 53.97 -30.01
CA ASP A 172 -21.52 52.56 -30.39
C ASP A 172 -22.77 52.03 -31.14
N ASN A 173 -23.94 52.67 -30.99
CA ASN A 173 -25.20 52.25 -31.61
C ASN A 173 -26.12 53.42 -32.03
N LYS A 174 -25.95 53.88 -33.27
CA LYS A 174 -26.77 54.94 -33.89
C LYS A 174 -28.28 54.64 -34.00
N GLY A 175 -28.69 53.40 -33.73
CA GLY A 175 -30.08 52.96 -33.77
C GLY A 175 -30.91 53.26 -32.52
N VAL A 176 -30.35 53.90 -31.47
CA VAL A 176 -31.08 54.18 -30.22
C VAL A 176 -30.79 55.59 -29.69
N ILE A 177 -31.85 56.25 -29.21
CA ILE A 177 -31.82 57.56 -28.54
C ILE A 177 -32.20 57.37 -27.07
N PHE A 178 -31.47 58.01 -26.16
CA PHE A 178 -31.69 57.94 -24.71
C PHE A 178 -31.82 59.34 -24.08
N THR A 179 -32.56 59.45 -22.98
CA THR A 179 -32.46 60.63 -22.10
C THR A 179 -31.26 60.50 -21.14
N GLU A 180 -30.66 61.63 -20.76
CA GLU A 180 -29.59 61.63 -19.74
C GLU A 180 -30.10 61.06 -18.40
N ALA A 181 -31.36 61.34 -18.05
CA ALA A 181 -32.02 60.78 -16.87
C ALA A 181 -32.13 59.24 -16.91
N PHE A 182 -32.42 58.65 -18.07
CA PHE A 182 -32.43 57.20 -18.26
C PHE A 182 -31.04 56.59 -18.07
N VAL A 183 -30.01 57.17 -18.72
CA VAL A 183 -28.62 56.73 -18.59
C VAL A 183 -28.12 56.85 -17.15
N ALA A 184 -28.40 57.98 -16.48
CA ALA A 184 -28.04 58.19 -15.07
C ALA A 184 -28.75 57.19 -14.13
N ARG A 185 -30.05 56.91 -14.37
CA ARG A 185 -30.81 55.91 -13.62
C ARG A 185 -30.25 54.50 -13.85
N HIS A 186 -29.88 54.14 -15.08
CA HIS A 186 -29.25 52.86 -15.39
C HIS A 186 -27.86 52.74 -14.75
N ARG A 187 -27.00 53.76 -14.86
CA ARG A 187 -25.70 53.83 -14.19
C ARG A 187 -25.81 53.72 -12.67
N ALA A 188 -26.85 54.30 -12.06
CA ALA A 188 -27.16 54.12 -10.63
C ALA A 188 -27.60 52.69 -10.28
N ARG A 189 -28.48 52.07 -11.09
CA ARG A 189 -28.92 50.66 -10.93
C ARG A 189 -27.74 49.69 -11.04
N ILE A 190 -26.89 49.86 -12.06
CA ILE A 190 -25.69 49.05 -12.33
C ILE A 190 -24.72 49.18 -11.16
N ARG A 191 -24.37 50.42 -10.77
CA ARG A 191 -23.51 50.70 -9.61
C ARG A 191 -24.04 50.03 -8.34
N GLY A 192 -25.34 50.11 -8.08
CA GLY A 192 -25.99 49.50 -6.92
C GLY A 192 -25.87 47.98 -6.92
N LEU A 193 -26.28 47.34 -8.02
CA LEU A 193 -26.24 45.88 -8.18
C LEU A 193 -24.82 45.32 -8.04
N PHE A 194 -23.87 45.85 -8.82
CA PHE A 194 -22.50 45.32 -8.85
C PHE A 194 -21.71 45.65 -7.57
N SER A 195 -22.11 46.67 -6.79
CA SER A 195 -21.56 46.89 -5.44
C SER A 195 -22.00 45.84 -4.42
N ALA A 196 -23.11 45.13 -4.67
CA ALA A 196 -23.64 44.10 -3.77
C ALA A 196 -23.18 42.67 -4.12
N ILE A 197 -22.52 42.47 -5.26
CA ILE A 197 -22.02 41.16 -5.69
C ILE A 197 -20.75 40.81 -4.89
N THR A 198 -20.78 39.68 -4.19
CA THR A 198 -19.67 39.17 -3.35
C THR A 198 -19.05 37.87 -3.85
N ARG A 199 -19.54 37.33 -4.98
CA ARG A 199 -19.08 36.08 -5.61
C ARG A 199 -19.01 36.25 -7.15
N PRO A 200 -18.18 35.49 -7.88
CA PRO A 200 -18.16 35.51 -9.35
C PRO A 200 -19.56 35.29 -9.92
N THR A 201 -20.05 36.24 -10.73
CA THR A 201 -21.43 36.24 -11.23
C THR A 201 -21.45 36.52 -12.74
N PRO A 202 -22.06 35.66 -13.58
CA PRO A 202 -22.25 35.93 -15.00
C PRO A 202 -23.10 37.18 -15.24
N VAL A 203 -22.64 38.07 -16.11
CA VAL A 203 -23.29 39.35 -16.42
C VAL A 203 -24.59 39.13 -17.19
N THR A 204 -24.65 38.12 -18.06
CA THR A 204 -25.84 37.72 -18.84
C THR A 204 -27.04 37.34 -17.96
N ASN A 205 -26.81 36.61 -16.88
CA ASN A 205 -27.85 36.32 -15.88
C ASN A 205 -28.41 37.57 -15.21
N LEU A 206 -27.64 38.67 -15.15
CA LEU A 206 -28.08 39.96 -14.61
C LEU A 206 -28.78 40.81 -15.67
N ILE A 207 -28.34 40.77 -16.94
CA ILE A 207 -29.03 41.37 -18.09
C ILE A 207 -30.48 40.89 -18.13
N THR A 208 -30.68 39.57 -18.25
CA THR A 208 -32.00 38.95 -18.39
C THR A 208 -32.88 39.13 -17.15
N ARG A 209 -32.30 39.06 -15.94
CA ARG A 209 -33.07 39.19 -14.68
C ARG A 209 -33.57 40.61 -14.42
N TYR A 210 -32.81 41.63 -14.80
CA TYR A 210 -33.11 43.02 -14.44
C TYR A 210 -33.50 43.91 -15.63
N GLY A 211 -33.57 43.36 -16.85
CA GLY A 211 -33.92 44.14 -18.05
C GLY A 211 -32.91 45.26 -18.30
N PHE A 212 -31.62 44.97 -18.21
CA PHE A 212 -30.59 45.89 -18.67
C PHE A 212 -30.39 45.73 -20.17
N GLN A 213 -30.13 46.84 -20.86
CA GLN A 213 -29.66 46.81 -22.23
C GLN A 213 -28.16 46.47 -22.26
N GLU A 214 -27.77 45.50 -23.07
CA GLU A 214 -26.45 44.87 -23.01
C GLU A 214 -25.28 45.84 -23.30
N GLN A 215 -25.36 46.61 -24.39
CA GLN A 215 -24.29 47.56 -24.76
C GLN A 215 -24.07 48.62 -23.66
N LEU A 216 -25.15 49.26 -23.21
CA LEU A 216 -25.12 50.25 -22.14
C LEU A 216 -24.67 49.66 -20.79
N LEU A 217 -24.96 48.38 -20.53
CA LEU A 217 -24.43 47.70 -19.34
C LEU A 217 -22.93 47.52 -19.42
N TYR A 218 -22.38 47.00 -20.53
CA TYR A 218 -20.95 46.75 -20.63
C TYR A 218 -20.14 48.05 -20.61
N SER A 219 -20.53 49.08 -21.36
CA SER A 219 -19.80 50.36 -21.38
C SER A 219 -19.78 51.03 -20.00
N VAL A 220 -20.91 51.07 -19.30
CA VAL A 220 -21.00 51.65 -17.95
C VAL A 220 -20.32 50.78 -16.88
N LEU A 221 -20.36 49.44 -17.00
CA LEU A 221 -19.65 48.54 -16.09
C LEU A 221 -18.13 48.68 -16.25
N GLU A 222 -17.63 48.73 -17.48
CA GLU A 222 -16.23 48.96 -17.83
C GLU A 222 -15.75 50.33 -17.34
N GLU A 223 -16.54 51.38 -17.53
CA GLU A 223 -16.29 52.73 -17.01
C GLU A 223 -16.22 52.76 -15.48
N LEU A 224 -17.17 52.12 -14.78
CA LEU A 224 -17.21 52.06 -13.31
C LEU A 224 -16.10 51.19 -12.70
N VAL A 225 -15.56 50.21 -13.43
CA VAL A 225 -14.38 49.41 -13.03
C VAL A 225 -13.10 50.19 -13.28
N ASN A 226 -12.93 50.79 -14.46
CA ASN A 226 -11.73 51.55 -14.84
C ASN A 226 -11.55 52.82 -13.99
N THR A 227 -12.65 53.46 -13.56
CA THR A 227 -12.64 54.56 -12.57
C THR A 227 -12.44 54.09 -11.12
N GLY A 228 -12.34 52.78 -10.87
CA GLY A 228 -12.19 52.18 -9.54
C GLY A 228 -13.42 52.32 -8.63
N ARG A 229 -14.56 52.77 -9.16
CA ARG A 229 -15.80 52.96 -8.38
C ARG A 229 -16.45 51.64 -8.01
N LEU A 230 -16.34 50.63 -8.86
CA LEU A 230 -16.61 49.22 -8.56
C LEU A 230 -15.27 48.50 -8.35
N LYS A 231 -15.17 47.70 -7.29
CA LYS A 231 -13.96 46.95 -6.95
C LYS A 231 -14.12 45.49 -7.37
N GLY A 232 -13.64 45.17 -8.55
CA GLY A 232 -13.66 43.85 -9.16
C GLY A 232 -13.27 43.94 -10.64
N THR A 233 -13.09 42.79 -11.28
CA THR A 233 -12.70 42.68 -12.69
C THR A 233 -13.79 41.97 -13.51
N VAL A 234 -13.96 42.36 -14.77
CA VAL A 234 -14.79 41.63 -15.72
C VAL A 234 -13.90 40.67 -16.50
N VAL A 235 -14.15 39.38 -16.38
CA VAL A 235 -13.45 38.31 -17.11
C VAL A 235 -14.35 37.82 -18.23
N GLY A 236 -13.82 37.66 -19.46
CA GLY A 236 -14.61 37.24 -20.63
C GLY A 236 -15.01 38.36 -21.61
N GLY A 237 -14.68 39.62 -21.31
CA GLY A 237 -14.92 40.76 -22.22
C GLY A 237 -16.40 41.16 -22.35
N ARG A 238 -16.75 41.81 -23.46
CA ARG A 238 -18.14 42.18 -23.82
C ARG A 238 -18.85 41.04 -24.58
N GLN A 239 -18.92 39.85 -23.99
CA GLN A 239 -19.51 38.65 -24.61
C GLN A 239 -20.37 37.85 -23.61
N ASP A 240 -21.17 36.91 -24.12
CA ASP A 240 -22.06 36.01 -23.34
C ASP A 240 -21.37 35.28 -22.16
N LYS A 241 -20.04 35.12 -22.22
CA LYS A 241 -19.20 34.51 -21.18
C LYS A 241 -18.65 35.51 -20.15
N ALA A 242 -19.13 36.75 -20.13
CA ALA A 242 -18.71 37.78 -19.19
C ALA A 242 -19.09 37.43 -17.74
N VAL A 243 -18.10 37.39 -16.85
CA VAL A 243 -18.25 37.14 -15.41
C VAL A 243 -17.61 38.30 -14.65
N PHE A 244 -18.38 38.95 -13.76
CA PHE A 244 -17.82 39.93 -12.83
C PHE A 244 -17.28 39.21 -11.59
N VAL A 245 -16.00 39.44 -11.28
CA VAL A 245 -15.27 38.86 -10.15
C VAL A 245 -14.95 39.98 -9.14
N PRO A 246 -15.63 40.04 -7.99
CA PRO A 246 -15.42 41.09 -7.00
C PRO A 246 -14.04 41.01 -6.32
N ASP A 247 -13.44 42.17 -6.02
CA ASP A 247 -12.20 42.30 -5.23
C ASP A 247 -12.29 41.54 -3.90
N ILE A 248 -13.43 41.65 -3.22
CA ILE A 248 -13.65 41.05 -1.91
C ILE A 248 -13.58 39.52 -1.99
N TYR A 249 -14.01 38.92 -3.11
CA TYR A 249 -13.90 37.48 -3.33
C TYR A 249 -12.44 37.07 -3.50
N ALA A 250 -11.71 37.72 -4.42
CA ALA A 250 -10.30 37.43 -4.67
C ALA A 250 -9.40 37.67 -3.42
N ARG A 251 -9.72 38.69 -2.61
CA ARG A 251 -9.09 38.94 -1.30
C ARG A 251 -9.45 37.86 -0.28
N THR A 252 -10.70 37.42 -0.22
CA THR A 252 -11.12 36.36 0.72
C THR A 252 -10.46 35.02 0.38
N GLN A 253 -10.40 34.65 -0.92
CA GLN A 253 -9.64 33.48 -1.38
C GLN A 253 -8.16 33.61 -0.95
N SER A 254 -7.52 34.74 -1.29
CA SER A 254 -6.13 35.03 -0.96
C SER A 254 -5.82 34.91 0.54
N ASN A 255 -6.64 35.56 1.38
CA ASN A 255 -6.45 35.57 2.83
C ASN A 255 -6.68 34.18 3.44
N TRP A 256 -7.63 33.39 2.90
CA TRP A 256 -7.83 32.01 3.33
C TRP A 256 -6.60 31.15 3.02
N VAL A 257 -6.03 31.26 1.81
CA VAL A 257 -4.82 30.52 1.40
C VAL A 257 -3.61 30.91 2.26
N ASP A 258 -3.41 32.20 2.52
CA ASP A 258 -2.32 32.68 3.39
C ASP A 258 -2.48 32.18 4.83
N SER A 259 -3.71 32.22 5.37
CA SER A 259 -3.99 31.82 6.75
C SER A 259 -3.87 30.30 6.94
N PHE A 260 -4.42 29.51 6.02
CA PHE A 260 -4.36 28.06 6.05
C PHE A 260 -2.90 27.58 5.93
N PHE A 261 -2.15 28.09 4.96
CA PHE A 261 -0.74 27.70 4.80
C PHE A 261 0.10 28.09 6.02
N LYS A 262 -0.11 29.29 6.58
CA LYS A 262 0.61 29.73 7.80
C LYS A 262 0.22 28.95 9.06
N GLN A 263 -0.98 28.39 9.13
CA GLN A 263 -1.43 27.60 10.28
C GLN A 263 -1.01 26.13 10.18
N ASN A 264 -1.01 25.56 8.98
CA ASN A 264 -0.95 24.11 8.77
C ASN A 264 0.33 23.64 8.03
N GLY A 265 1.10 24.53 7.40
CA GLY A 265 2.32 24.17 6.66
C GLY A 265 2.11 23.52 5.28
N TYR A 266 0.87 23.27 4.84
CA TYR A 266 0.54 22.67 3.54
C TYR A 266 -0.67 23.33 2.85
N LEU A 267 -0.91 22.98 1.57
CA LEU A 267 -2.10 23.36 0.80
C LEU A 267 -2.56 22.22 -0.12
N GLU A 268 -3.80 21.74 0.06
CA GLU A 268 -4.48 20.84 -0.89
C GLU A 268 -4.79 21.53 -2.23
N PHE A 269 -4.54 20.86 -3.35
CA PHE A 269 -4.97 21.38 -4.66
C PHE A 269 -6.48 21.29 -4.87
N ASP A 270 -7.16 20.31 -4.28
CA ASP A 270 -8.64 20.25 -4.32
C ASP A 270 -9.27 21.35 -3.45
N ALA A 271 -8.75 21.65 -2.25
CA ALA A 271 -9.24 22.80 -1.47
C ALA A 271 -9.16 24.11 -2.25
N LEU A 272 -8.07 24.35 -2.98
CA LEU A 272 -7.91 25.51 -3.86
C LEU A 272 -8.89 25.49 -5.05
N SER A 273 -9.15 24.30 -5.62
CA SER A 273 -10.14 24.11 -6.69
C SER A 273 -11.56 24.40 -6.20
N ARG A 274 -11.97 23.81 -5.07
CA ARG A 274 -13.23 24.05 -4.35
C ARG A 274 -13.42 25.52 -3.94
N LEU A 275 -12.32 26.22 -3.63
CA LEU A 275 -12.29 27.66 -3.32
C LEU A 275 -12.52 28.54 -4.56
N GLY A 276 -12.42 27.99 -5.77
CA GLY A 276 -12.61 28.68 -7.05
C GLY A 276 -11.31 29.17 -7.71
N ILE A 277 -10.20 28.48 -7.49
CA ILE A 277 -8.91 28.74 -8.16
C ILE A 277 -8.69 27.61 -9.20
N PRO A 278 -8.84 27.86 -10.52
CA PRO A 278 -8.85 26.81 -11.55
C PRO A 278 -7.46 26.24 -11.88
N ASP A 279 -6.38 26.88 -11.41
CA ASP A 279 -5.00 26.41 -11.54
C ASP A 279 -4.28 26.61 -10.19
N PRO A 280 -4.43 25.65 -9.25
CA PRO A 280 -3.82 25.72 -7.93
C PRO A 280 -2.28 25.85 -8.00
N VAL A 281 -1.64 25.05 -8.87
CA VAL A 281 -0.18 24.92 -8.92
C VAL A 281 0.47 26.22 -9.38
N ASN A 282 -0.02 26.85 -10.46
CA ASN A 282 0.55 28.13 -10.92
C ASN A 282 0.07 29.31 -10.07
N TYR A 283 -1.08 29.22 -9.37
CA TYR A 283 -1.45 30.21 -8.35
C TYR A 283 -0.44 30.21 -7.19
N ILE A 284 -0.16 29.05 -6.60
CA ILE A 284 0.83 28.89 -5.52
C ILE A 284 2.21 29.40 -5.98
N LYS A 285 2.70 28.95 -7.15
CA LYS A 285 4.01 29.38 -7.70
C LYS A 285 4.09 30.89 -7.96
N LYS A 286 2.99 31.55 -8.32
CA LYS A 286 2.95 33.02 -8.49
C LYS A 286 2.91 33.76 -7.16
N ARG A 287 2.32 33.18 -6.12
CA ARG A 287 2.14 33.79 -4.79
C ARG A 287 3.36 33.63 -3.89
N TYR A 288 3.89 32.42 -3.77
CA TYR A 288 4.95 32.05 -2.82
C TYR A 288 6.35 31.95 -3.46
N LYS A 289 6.71 32.90 -4.34
CA LYS A 289 7.96 32.87 -5.14
C LYS A 289 9.25 32.74 -4.32
N SER A 290 9.25 33.19 -3.07
CA SER A 290 10.41 33.18 -2.16
C SER A 290 10.47 31.94 -1.26
N THR A 291 9.39 31.16 -1.18
CA THR A 291 9.27 30.04 -0.24
C THR A 291 9.63 28.74 -0.95
N LYS A 292 10.49 27.91 -0.35
CA LYS A 292 10.67 26.52 -0.80
C LYS A 292 9.40 25.74 -0.46
N LEU A 293 8.71 25.26 -1.49
CA LEU A 293 7.53 24.41 -1.39
C LEU A 293 7.77 23.14 -2.20
N LEU A 294 7.54 21.98 -1.60
CA LEU A 294 7.53 20.70 -2.29
C LEU A 294 6.15 20.49 -2.91
N PHE A 295 6.08 20.35 -4.23
CA PHE A 295 4.84 20.04 -4.93
C PHE A 295 4.72 18.53 -5.09
N LEU A 296 3.67 17.96 -4.50
CA LEU A 296 3.33 16.54 -4.56
C LEU A 296 2.20 16.35 -5.59
N LYS A 297 1.43 15.26 -5.52
CA LYS A 297 0.35 14.93 -6.46
C LYS A 297 -0.98 15.59 -6.07
N ALA A 298 -1.38 15.50 -4.79
CA ALA A 298 -2.65 16.06 -4.29
C ALA A 298 -2.50 17.42 -3.58
N ALA A 299 -1.30 17.75 -3.09
CA ALA A 299 -1.02 18.95 -2.30
C ALA A 299 0.39 19.51 -2.55
N CYS A 300 0.67 20.70 -2.01
CA CYS A 300 2.05 21.14 -1.77
C CYS A 300 2.32 21.33 -0.29
N VAL A 301 3.57 21.07 0.11
CA VAL A 301 4.04 21.02 1.50
C VAL A 301 5.18 22.02 1.69
N GLY A 302 5.15 22.75 2.80
CA GLY A 302 6.18 23.70 3.20
C GLY A 302 7.39 23.02 3.83
N GLN A 303 8.52 23.74 3.85
CA GLN A 303 9.79 23.21 4.35
C GLN A 303 9.71 22.68 5.79
N GLU A 304 8.89 23.28 6.66
CA GLU A 304 8.74 22.88 8.07
C GLU A 304 8.33 21.40 8.26
N ILE A 305 7.43 20.88 7.41
CA ILE A 305 7.00 19.47 7.45
C ILE A 305 8.08 18.56 6.82
N VAL A 306 8.82 19.04 5.82
CA VAL A 306 9.95 18.31 5.24
C VAL A 306 11.07 18.16 6.29
N ASP A 307 11.40 19.24 7.00
CA ASP A 307 12.40 19.26 8.07
C ASP A 307 11.98 18.37 9.25
N GLN A 308 10.68 18.32 9.59
CA GLN A 308 10.14 17.41 10.61
C GLN A 308 10.31 15.94 10.21
N VAL A 309 9.97 15.57 8.96
CA VAL A 309 10.17 14.20 8.47
C VAL A 309 11.65 13.86 8.35
N GLU A 310 12.51 14.78 7.91
CA GLU A 310 13.96 14.61 7.87
C GLU A 310 14.53 14.35 9.28
N ALA A 311 14.08 15.07 10.31
CA ALA A 311 14.47 14.85 11.70
C ALA A 311 14.01 13.49 12.27
N SER A 312 12.75 13.10 12.07
CA SER A 312 12.24 11.80 12.56
C SER A 312 12.87 10.59 11.85
N VAL A 313 13.28 10.76 10.59
CA VAL A 313 14.08 9.77 9.85
C VAL A 313 15.49 9.66 10.44
N ASP A 314 16.19 10.77 10.69
CA ASP A 314 17.54 10.74 11.28
C ASP A 314 17.55 10.15 12.70
N GLU A 315 16.49 10.42 13.48
CA GLU A 315 16.27 9.80 14.79
C GLU A 315 16.15 8.28 14.68
N ALA A 316 15.27 7.77 13.79
CA ALA A 316 15.08 6.33 13.59
C ALA A 316 16.34 5.60 13.08
N ILE A 317 17.13 6.26 12.21
CA ILE A 317 18.42 5.76 11.74
C ILE A 317 19.44 5.73 12.90
N SER A 318 19.46 6.77 13.74
CA SER A 318 20.39 6.91 14.86
C SER A 318 20.09 5.90 15.98
N SER A 319 18.83 5.80 16.42
CA SER A 319 18.35 4.86 17.43
C SER A 319 18.46 3.40 16.98
N GLY A 320 18.27 3.13 15.68
CA GLY A 320 18.16 1.78 15.13
C GLY A 320 16.74 1.22 15.19
N THR A 321 15.73 2.06 15.03
CA THR A 321 14.30 1.69 15.00
C THR A 321 13.73 1.76 13.58
N TRP A 322 12.40 1.76 13.48
CA TRP A 322 11.60 2.13 12.32
C TRP A 322 10.79 3.41 12.62
N VAL A 323 10.22 4.03 11.59
CA VAL A 323 9.24 5.12 11.70
C VAL A 323 8.28 5.10 10.51
N ASP A 324 6.97 5.23 10.76
CA ASP A 324 5.97 5.47 9.72
C ASP A 324 5.69 6.98 9.59
N ILE A 325 6.05 7.56 8.45
CA ILE A 325 5.86 9.00 8.22
C ILE A 325 4.38 9.37 8.00
N ALA A 326 3.49 8.42 7.71
CA ALA A 326 2.06 8.72 7.61
C ALA A 326 1.47 9.19 8.95
N THR A 327 2.03 8.76 10.09
CA THR A 327 1.64 9.25 11.43
C THR A 327 2.02 10.71 11.70
N LEU A 328 3.03 11.22 10.99
CA LEU A 328 3.55 12.59 11.14
C LEU A 328 2.92 13.57 10.13
N LEU A 329 2.28 13.04 9.09
CA LEU A 329 1.78 13.81 7.96
C LEU A 329 0.27 14.12 8.09
N PRO A 330 -0.19 15.29 7.60
CA PRO A 330 -1.61 15.59 7.48
C PRO A 330 -2.40 14.54 6.68
N SER A 331 -3.54 14.09 7.21
CA SER A 331 -4.43 13.07 6.62
C SER A 331 -5.07 13.46 5.27
N SER A 332 -4.77 14.65 4.75
CA SER A 332 -5.09 15.11 3.40
C SER A 332 -4.09 14.64 2.33
N LEU A 333 -2.92 14.10 2.75
CA LEU A 333 -1.89 13.56 1.85
C LEU A 333 -2.18 12.09 1.55
N SER A 334 -1.99 11.68 0.29
CA SER A 334 -2.10 10.27 -0.10
C SER A 334 -0.79 9.51 0.19
N ILE A 335 -0.85 8.17 0.15
CA ILE A 335 0.32 7.29 0.25
C ILE A 335 1.36 7.65 -0.83
N GLU A 336 0.91 7.98 -2.05
CA GLU A 336 1.80 8.47 -3.11
C GLU A 336 2.49 9.81 -2.77
N ASP A 337 1.76 10.75 -2.15
CA ASP A 337 2.33 12.03 -1.72
C ASP A 337 3.39 11.82 -0.63
N SER A 338 3.11 10.94 0.33
CA SER A 338 4.05 10.51 1.37
C SER A 338 5.32 9.88 0.77
N GLY A 339 5.18 8.94 -0.17
CA GLY A 339 6.31 8.32 -0.87
C GLY A 339 7.15 9.31 -1.67
N ILE A 340 6.53 10.29 -2.36
CA ILE A 340 7.25 11.36 -3.07
C ILE A 340 8.02 12.26 -2.09
N LEU A 341 7.41 12.62 -0.96
CA LEU A 341 8.06 13.40 0.10
C LEU A 341 9.24 12.61 0.69
N LEU A 342 9.04 11.33 0.97
CA LEU A 342 10.06 10.45 1.53
C LEU A 342 11.26 10.26 0.58
N GLN A 343 11.01 10.01 -0.70
CA GLN A 343 12.07 9.97 -1.72
C GLN A 343 12.85 11.28 -1.82
N GLN A 344 12.20 12.43 -1.57
CA GLN A 344 12.89 13.71 -1.57
C GLN A 344 13.76 13.91 -0.32
N VAL A 345 13.31 13.46 0.86
CA VAL A 345 14.08 13.43 2.11
C VAL A 345 15.27 12.46 2.01
N MET A 346 15.08 11.26 1.44
CA MET A 346 16.19 10.31 1.20
C MET A 346 17.29 10.86 0.30
N ARG A 347 17.01 11.85 -0.56
CA ARG A 347 18.04 12.53 -1.38
C ARG A 347 18.93 13.47 -0.57
N SER A 348 18.49 13.97 0.60
CA SER A 348 19.35 14.66 1.57
C SER A 348 20.36 13.68 2.20
N PHE A 349 19.88 12.48 2.58
CA PHE A 349 20.66 11.39 3.18
C PHE A 349 21.57 10.67 2.16
N ASN A 350 22.65 11.34 1.77
CA ASN A 350 23.62 10.89 0.76
C ASN A 350 24.25 9.50 1.07
N LYS A 351 23.76 8.45 0.39
CA LYS A 351 24.44 7.17 0.02
C LYS A 351 25.18 6.33 1.09
N HIS A 352 25.28 6.79 2.33
CA HIS A 352 26.08 6.16 3.39
C HIS A 352 25.23 5.52 4.50
N LEU A 353 23.90 5.69 4.44
CA LEU A 353 22.95 5.16 5.40
C LEU A 353 22.06 4.12 4.71
N SER A 354 22.12 2.90 5.22
CA SER A 354 21.36 1.75 4.75
C SER A 354 19.97 1.75 5.40
N THR A 355 19.04 2.46 4.76
CA THR A 355 17.60 2.44 5.07
C THR A 355 16.83 1.71 3.98
N ILE A 356 15.83 0.94 4.39
CA ILE A 356 14.86 0.33 3.47
C ILE A 356 13.51 1.01 3.71
N ILE A 357 12.81 1.33 2.62
CA ILE A 357 11.43 1.83 2.66
C ILE A 357 10.50 0.64 2.43
N PHE A 358 9.46 0.54 3.26
CA PHE A 358 8.37 -0.43 3.15
C PHE A 358 7.04 0.32 3.02
N SER A 359 6.11 -0.23 2.25
CA SER A 359 4.77 0.32 2.00
C SER A 359 4.72 1.80 1.57
N ASP A 360 5.79 2.31 0.94
CA ASP A 360 6.07 3.72 0.58
C ASP A 360 6.05 4.77 1.73
N THR A 361 5.58 4.45 2.94
CA THR A 361 5.51 5.39 4.08
C THR A 361 6.41 5.03 5.26
N ILE A 362 6.99 3.83 5.30
CA ILE A 362 7.70 3.35 6.49
C ILE A 362 9.21 3.26 6.22
N VAL A 363 10.01 3.97 7.00
CA VAL A 363 11.47 3.84 6.99
C VAL A 363 11.91 2.85 8.07
N VAL A 364 12.73 1.88 7.67
CA VAL A 364 13.38 0.94 8.59
C VAL A 364 14.90 1.05 8.43
N SER A 365 15.60 1.17 9.56
CA SER A 365 17.06 1.18 9.58
C SER A 365 17.65 -0.24 9.45
N GLU A 366 18.79 -0.40 8.76
CA GLU A 366 19.48 -1.70 8.68
C GLU A 366 19.87 -2.26 10.06
N LYS A 367 20.10 -1.39 11.06
CA LYS A 367 20.26 -1.79 12.47
C LYS A 367 19.05 -2.60 12.95
N PHE A 368 17.83 -2.10 12.72
CA PHE A 368 16.60 -2.79 13.09
C PHE A 368 16.44 -4.12 12.34
N ILE A 369 16.72 -4.14 11.04
CA ILE A 369 16.63 -5.36 10.20
C ILE A 369 17.62 -6.43 10.68
N ASN A 370 18.83 -6.03 11.04
CA ASN A 370 19.82 -6.94 11.64
C ASN A 370 19.35 -7.44 13.02
N SER A 371 18.81 -6.57 13.89
CA SER A 371 18.23 -7.00 15.17
C SER A 371 17.07 -7.99 15.00
N CYS A 372 16.20 -7.80 14.00
CA CYS A 372 15.14 -8.74 13.64
C CYS A 372 15.71 -10.07 13.12
N THR A 373 16.77 -10.02 12.31
CA THR A 373 17.47 -11.21 11.79
C THR A 373 18.13 -12.01 12.91
N ASP A 374 18.63 -11.33 13.94
CA ASP A 374 19.33 -11.94 15.07
C ASP A 374 18.42 -12.79 15.96
N LEU A 375 17.13 -12.44 16.07
CA LEU A 375 16.09 -13.26 16.74
C LEU A 375 16.02 -14.69 16.16
N PHE A 376 16.27 -14.83 14.86
CA PHE A 376 16.20 -16.12 14.17
C PHE A 376 17.50 -16.93 14.25
N ARG A 377 18.62 -16.39 14.73
CA ARG A 377 19.90 -17.13 14.78
C ARG A 377 19.83 -18.39 15.65
N GLU A 378 19.30 -18.26 16.86
CA GLU A 378 19.19 -19.41 17.76
C GLU A 378 18.18 -20.44 17.23
N LEU A 379 17.09 -19.98 16.61
CA LEU A 379 16.10 -20.83 15.94
C LEU A 379 16.71 -21.57 14.73
N MET A 380 17.53 -20.89 13.92
CA MET A 380 18.28 -21.49 12.80
C MET A 380 19.22 -22.59 13.29
N HIS A 381 19.98 -22.36 14.36
CA HIS A 381 20.86 -23.38 14.94
C HIS A 381 20.07 -24.58 15.49
N HIS A 382 19.01 -24.35 16.28
CA HIS A 382 18.19 -25.44 16.84
C HIS A 382 17.47 -26.25 15.75
N LYS A 383 16.97 -25.61 14.69
CA LYS A 383 16.32 -26.30 13.56
C LYS A 383 17.34 -27.10 12.73
N ALA A 384 18.50 -26.51 12.42
CA ALA A 384 19.57 -27.19 11.68
C ALA A 384 20.06 -28.45 12.42
N GLU A 385 20.31 -28.35 13.73
CA GLU A 385 20.69 -29.50 14.55
C GLU A 385 19.62 -30.60 14.58
N LYS A 386 18.33 -30.23 14.65
CA LYS A 386 17.22 -31.16 14.72
C LYS A 386 16.96 -31.86 13.38
N GLU A 387 17.05 -31.13 12.27
CA GLU A 387 16.90 -31.70 10.92
C GLU A 387 18.11 -32.56 10.53
N MET A 388 19.33 -32.21 10.96
CA MET A 388 20.51 -33.04 10.74
C MET A 388 20.50 -34.35 11.54
N LYS A 389 19.90 -34.37 12.74
CA LYS A 389 19.65 -35.62 13.49
C LYS A 389 18.61 -36.47 12.74
N ASN A 390 17.47 -35.86 12.41
CA ASN A 390 16.33 -36.60 11.85
C ASN A 390 16.47 -37.05 10.39
N ASN A 391 17.21 -36.34 9.52
CA ASN A 391 17.21 -36.63 8.08
C ASN A 391 18.47 -36.12 7.30
N PRO A 392 19.69 -36.59 7.62
CA PRO A 392 20.93 -36.08 7.04
C PRO A 392 21.12 -36.33 5.53
N VAL A 393 20.29 -37.18 4.89
CA VAL A 393 20.44 -37.56 3.48
C VAL A 393 19.78 -36.55 2.52
N ASN A 394 18.75 -35.82 2.96
CA ASN A 394 17.95 -34.95 2.09
C ASN A 394 18.43 -33.49 2.03
N LEU A 395 19.44 -33.12 2.81
CA LEU A 395 19.88 -31.72 3.00
C LEU A 395 21.15 -31.33 2.20
N VAL A 396 21.76 -32.28 1.48
CA VAL A 396 23.09 -32.13 0.88
C VAL A 396 23.01 -32.32 -0.64
N THR A 397 23.46 -31.34 -1.43
CA THR A 397 23.53 -31.50 -2.89
C THR A 397 24.84 -32.15 -3.32
N GLU A 398 24.90 -32.66 -4.55
CA GLU A 398 26.17 -33.13 -5.13
C GLU A 398 27.26 -32.04 -5.18
N GLU A 399 26.90 -30.75 -5.17
CA GLU A 399 27.88 -29.66 -5.24
C GLU A 399 28.49 -29.36 -3.86
N ASP A 400 27.72 -29.46 -2.77
CA ASP A 400 28.27 -29.33 -1.41
C ASP A 400 29.28 -30.46 -1.11
N LEU A 401 29.04 -31.68 -1.63
CA LEU A 401 29.99 -32.80 -1.58
C LEU A 401 31.26 -32.56 -2.44
N LYS A 402 31.14 -31.83 -3.55
CA LYS A 402 32.27 -31.47 -4.41
C LYS A 402 33.11 -30.36 -3.79
N GLU A 403 32.52 -29.35 -3.16
CA GLU A 403 33.28 -28.31 -2.43
C GLU A 403 34.02 -28.89 -1.21
N ALA A 404 33.38 -29.78 -0.44
CA ALA A 404 34.03 -30.47 0.67
C ALA A 404 35.28 -31.27 0.23
N SER A 405 35.18 -32.02 -0.88
CA SER A 405 36.30 -32.81 -1.41
C SER A 405 37.37 -31.97 -2.16
N ILE A 406 37.02 -30.79 -2.68
CA ILE A 406 37.99 -29.80 -3.16
C ILE A 406 38.81 -29.21 -1.99
N LEU A 407 38.16 -28.96 -0.85
CA LEU A 407 38.83 -28.50 0.38
C LEU A 407 39.76 -29.58 0.97
N GLU A 408 39.39 -30.86 0.97
CA GLU A 408 40.29 -31.97 1.32
C GLU A 408 41.56 -31.98 0.43
N ASN A 409 41.40 -31.93 -0.90
CA ASN A 409 42.54 -31.93 -1.82
C ASN A 409 43.48 -30.71 -1.65
N SER A 410 42.93 -29.56 -1.23
CA SER A 410 43.71 -28.36 -0.95
C SER A 410 44.54 -28.45 0.35
N SER A 411 44.06 -29.22 1.33
CA SER A 411 44.64 -29.28 2.68
C SER A 411 45.63 -30.44 2.85
N ALA A 412 45.42 -31.57 2.15
CA ALA A 412 46.37 -32.69 2.11
C ALA A 412 47.78 -32.27 1.63
N ASN A 413 47.87 -31.36 0.66
CA ASN A 413 49.14 -30.94 0.03
C ASN A 413 50.04 -30.01 0.88
N LYS A 414 49.76 -29.82 2.17
CA LYS A 414 50.46 -28.80 3.00
C LYS A 414 51.10 -29.30 4.30
N LYS A 415 51.16 -30.60 4.56
CA LYS A 415 51.68 -31.13 5.84
C LYS A 415 52.70 -32.30 5.75
N ASP A 416 53.54 -32.30 4.71
CA ASP A 416 54.64 -33.30 4.60
C ASP A 416 55.99 -32.67 4.19
N ARG A 417 56.39 -31.62 4.93
CA ARG A 417 57.65 -30.88 4.63
C ARG A 417 58.34 -30.24 5.83
N LYS A 418 58.13 -30.76 7.05
CA LYS A 418 58.66 -30.17 8.28
C LYS A 418 58.99 -31.14 9.42
N ASP A 419 59.68 -32.26 9.14
CA ASP A 419 60.44 -32.95 10.21
C ASP A 419 61.73 -33.68 9.79
N GLU A 420 62.24 -33.46 8.56
CA GLU A 420 63.50 -34.06 8.09
C GLU A 420 64.64 -33.03 7.96
N ARG A 421 64.82 -32.16 8.97
CA ARG A 421 65.90 -31.14 8.93
C ARG A 421 66.58 -30.86 10.27
N ARG A 422 66.99 -31.91 10.98
CA ARG A 422 67.86 -31.78 12.17
C ARG A 422 68.88 -32.91 12.40
N LYS A 423 69.62 -33.29 11.35
CA LYS A 423 70.95 -33.95 11.45
C LYS A 423 71.73 -33.83 10.13
N LYS A 424 73.06 -33.94 10.23
CA LYS A 424 74.09 -33.81 9.17
C LYS A 424 74.17 -32.43 8.48
N ALA A 425 75.22 -31.69 8.84
CA ALA A 425 75.77 -30.58 8.07
C ALA A 425 77.30 -30.61 8.19
N THR A 426 77.94 -31.49 7.41
CA THR A 426 79.40 -31.56 7.23
C THR A 426 79.68 -32.16 5.86
N GLU A 427 80.63 -31.55 5.13
CA GLU A 427 81.22 -32.03 3.85
C GLU A 427 80.24 -32.20 2.65
N GLY A 428 80.63 -31.89 1.40
CA GLY A 428 81.82 -31.21 0.92
C GLY A 428 82.05 -31.43 -0.59
N SER A 429 82.33 -30.35 -1.34
CA SER A 429 82.55 -30.36 -2.82
C SER A 429 81.31 -30.72 -3.68
N GLY A 430 81.14 -30.24 -4.92
CA GLY A 430 81.88 -29.21 -5.66
C GLY A 430 81.32 -28.97 -7.08
N SER A 431 81.66 -27.80 -7.66
CA SER A 431 81.72 -27.37 -9.09
C SER A 431 81.23 -28.34 -10.22
N VAL A 432 80.60 -27.90 -11.33
CA VAL A 432 81.18 -27.11 -12.44
C VAL A 432 80.08 -26.68 -13.47
N ARG A 433 80.04 -25.38 -13.88
CA ARG A 433 79.42 -24.76 -15.11
C ARG A 433 77.91 -25.03 -15.40
N GLY A 434 77.13 -24.20 -16.11
CA GLY A 434 77.21 -22.83 -16.66
C GLY A 434 75.75 -22.30 -16.83
N GLY A 435 75.39 -21.02 -16.98
CA GLY A 435 75.89 -20.02 -17.93
C GLY A 435 75.26 -20.21 -19.32
N GLY A 436 74.38 -19.35 -19.87
CA GLY A 436 73.71 -18.14 -19.35
C GLY A 436 73.05 -17.30 -20.49
N CYS A 437 72.14 -16.37 -20.15
CA CYS A 437 71.64 -15.19 -20.93
C CYS A 437 71.29 -15.30 -22.45
N GLY A 438 70.11 -14.85 -22.91
CA GLY A 438 69.84 -14.74 -24.37
C GLY A 438 68.45 -14.26 -24.89
N ASN A 439 68.14 -12.97 -24.72
CA ASN A 439 67.36 -12.07 -25.63
C ASN A 439 66.33 -12.57 -26.69
N ALA A 440 65.11 -12.01 -26.56
CA ALA A 440 64.39 -11.14 -27.53
C ALA A 440 63.57 -11.68 -28.75
N ARG A 441 62.44 -10.95 -29.01
CA ARG A 441 61.68 -10.78 -30.28
C ARG A 441 60.94 -12.01 -30.86
N GLU A 442 59.82 -11.91 -31.59
CA GLU A 442 58.72 -10.92 -31.72
C GLU A 442 57.54 -11.57 -32.52
N ILE A 443 56.47 -10.83 -32.85
CA ILE A 443 55.63 -11.00 -34.07
C ILE A 443 54.63 -12.20 -34.18
N ARG A 444 53.31 -11.88 -33.99
CA ARG A 444 52.15 -12.11 -34.92
C ARG A 444 51.65 -13.57 -35.26
N ILE A 445 50.39 -13.87 -35.68
CA ILE A 445 49.02 -13.24 -35.66
C ILE A 445 47.93 -14.29 -36.10
N LYS A 446 46.63 -13.97 -35.89
CA LYS A 446 45.33 -14.63 -36.33
C LYS A 446 44.79 -15.70 -35.35
N LYS A 447 43.59 -15.56 -34.74
CA LYS A 447 42.18 -15.33 -35.21
C LYS A 447 41.54 -16.65 -35.72
N THR A 448 40.29 -17.00 -35.37
CA THR A 448 39.04 -16.18 -35.57
C THR A 448 37.83 -16.44 -34.63
N LYS A 449 37.11 -15.34 -34.26
CA LYS A 449 35.62 -15.17 -34.06
C LYS A 449 34.91 -16.00 -32.94
N LYS A 450 33.80 -15.59 -32.28
CA LYS A 450 32.86 -14.41 -32.17
C LYS A 450 32.13 -14.56 -30.78
N LYS A 451 31.21 -13.72 -30.21
CA LYS A 451 30.53 -12.42 -30.49
C LYS A 451 29.98 -11.84 -29.15
N GLY A 452 30.36 -10.62 -28.75
CA GLY A 452 29.65 -9.82 -27.71
C GLY A 452 29.94 -10.21 -26.26
N ARG A 453 29.42 -9.47 -25.25
CA ARG A 453 28.47 -8.32 -25.25
C ARG A 453 28.88 -7.30 -24.16
N LYS A 454 28.34 -6.08 -24.21
CA LYS A 454 28.57 -4.98 -23.24
C LYS A 454 27.24 -4.23 -22.97
N ASP A 455 27.10 -3.68 -21.77
CA ASP A 455 26.16 -2.64 -21.28
C ASP A 455 24.62 -2.80 -21.32
N ALA A 456 24.01 -2.06 -20.37
CA ALA A 456 22.73 -1.35 -20.37
C ALA A 456 21.40 -2.09 -20.08
N GLU A 457 20.48 -1.31 -19.48
CA GLU A 457 19.12 -1.67 -19.05
C GLU A 457 18.10 -1.69 -20.20
N SER A 458 16.97 -2.38 -19.98
CA SER A 458 15.60 -1.91 -20.28
C SER A 458 14.58 -2.92 -19.76
N ASP A 459 13.43 -2.44 -19.30
CA ASP A 459 12.19 -3.23 -19.24
C ASP A 459 11.72 -3.60 -20.66
N GLU A 460 11.07 -4.76 -20.82
CA GLU A 460 9.60 -4.84 -20.98
C GLU A 460 9.11 -6.32 -21.02
N GLU A 461 7.78 -6.50 -21.13
CA GLU A 461 7.07 -7.78 -21.01
C GLU A 461 7.45 -8.85 -22.06
N SER A 462 7.38 -10.14 -21.69
CA SER A 462 6.56 -11.13 -22.44
C SER A 462 6.60 -12.57 -21.90
N GLN A 463 5.41 -13.15 -21.75
CA GLN A 463 5.02 -14.56 -21.98
C GLN A 463 6.10 -15.65 -21.87
N ALA A 464 6.10 -16.38 -20.74
CA ALA A 464 6.88 -17.60 -20.59
C ALA A 464 6.25 -18.79 -21.34
N SER A 465 6.94 -19.32 -22.37
CA SER A 465 6.63 -20.62 -22.97
C SER A 465 7.76 -21.64 -22.70
N SER A 466 7.43 -22.64 -21.88
CA SER A 466 8.12 -23.93 -21.70
C SER A 466 9.64 -24.02 -21.95
N THR A 467 10.43 -24.14 -20.88
CA THR A 467 11.52 -25.12 -20.85
C THR A 467 11.81 -25.61 -19.44
N SER A 468 11.83 -26.93 -19.23
CA SER A 468 12.19 -27.52 -17.95
C SER A 468 13.69 -27.37 -17.68
N ARG A 469 14.02 -26.66 -16.60
CA ARG A 469 15.32 -26.74 -15.92
C ARG A 469 15.06 -26.89 -14.43
N ASN A 470 15.87 -27.71 -13.77
CA ASN A 470 15.67 -28.05 -12.37
C ASN A 470 15.69 -26.76 -11.53
N LYS A 471 14.59 -26.47 -10.83
CA LYS A 471 14.69 -25.66 -9.62
C LYS A 471 15.58 -26.43 -8.65
N HIS A 472 16.63 -25.79 -8.14
CA HIS A 472 17.19 -26.24 -6.86
C HIS A 472 16.05 -26.14 -5.84
N LEU A 473 15.86 -27.21 -5.06
CA LEU A 473 15.02 -27.17 -3.88
C LEU A 473 15.81 -26.43 -2.81
N GLU A 474 15.75 -25.10 -2.82
CA GLU A 474 16.15 -24.30 -1.66
C GLU A 474 15.33 -24.78 -0.46
N ILE A 475 16.01 -25.38 0.53
CA ILE A 475 15.37 -25.83 1.76
C ILE A 475 14.90 -24.57 2.51
N PRO A 476 13.58 -24.32 2.65
CA PRO A 476 13.09 -23.09 3.27
C PRO A 476 13.33 -23.17 4.77
N PHE A 477 13.83 -22.09 5.37
CA PHE A 477 14.09 -22.08 6.81
C PHE A 477 12.79 -22.18 7.63
N MET A 478 11.85 -21.27 7.36
CA MET A 478 10.54 -21.17 8.00
C MET A 478 9.54 -20.64 6.97
N SER A 479 8.24 -20.86 7.17
CA SER A 479 7.19 -20.27 6.31
C SER A 479 7.06 -18.77 6.56
N ARG A 480 6.33 -18.05 5.68
CA ARG A 480 6.07 -16.61 5.86
C ARG A 480 5.33 -16.37 7.18
N GLU A 481 4.34 -17.21 7.46
CA GLU A 481 3.49 -17.18 8.64
C GLU A 481 4.29 -17.43 9.91
N GLU A 482 5.13 -18.48 9.93
CA GLU A 482 6.03 -18.78 11.05
C GLU A 482 7.02 -17.62 11.33
N ILE A 483 7.51 -16.92 10.30
CA ILE A 483 8.36 -15.74 10.45
C ILE A 483 7.56 -14.56 11.01
N GLN A 484 6.34 -14.33 10.53
CA GLN A 484 5.47 -13.28 11.07
C GLN A 484 5.16 -13.51 12.55
N ASP A 485 4.85 -14.73 12.98
CA ASP A 485 4.53 -15.03 14.38
C ASP A 485 5.71 -14.73 15.33
N VAL A 486 6.94 -15.07 14.91
CA VAL A 486 8.15 -14.69 15.67
C VAL A 486 8.30 -13.17 15.74
N LEU A 487 8.11 -12.45 14.62
CA LEU A 487 8.18 -10.97 14.61
C LEU A 487 7.09 -10.34 15.50
N ARG A 488 5.83 -10.79 15.39
CA ARG A 488 4.69 -10.36 16.25
C ARG A 488 4.98 -10.56 17.74
N SER A 489 5.67 -11.64 18.10
CA SER A 489 5.97 -11.96 19.51
C SER A 489 7.06 -11.08 20.14
N HIS A 490 7.95 -10.49 19.33
CA HIS A 490 9.11 -9.72 19.79
C HIS A 490 9.03 -8.21 19.49
N ILE A 491 8.27 -7.80 18.47
CA ILE A 491 8.13 -6.40 18.06
C ILE A 491 6.73 -5.91 18.42
N GLN A 492 6.62 -5.17 19.52
CA GLN A 492 5.39 -4.52 19.94
C GLN A 492 5.12 -3.24 19.12
N ASP A 493 3.86 -2.84 19.03
CA ASP A 493 3.35 -1.61 18.38
C ASP A 493 3.72 -1.44 16.89
N CYS A 494 4.06 -2.54 16.20
CA CYS A 494 4.44 -2.55 14.78
C CYS A 494 3.23 -2.81 13.85
N PRO A 495 3.06 -2.07 12.73
CA PRO A 495 1.98 -2.29 11.77
C PRO A 495 2.00 -3.71 11.16
N GLU A 496 0.82 -4.31 10.99
CA GLU A 496 0.71 -5.66 10.43
C GLU A 496 1.18 -5.75 8.96
N GLU A 497 1.02 -4.66 8.20
CA GLU A 497 1.56 -4.51 6.85
C GLU A 497 3.10 -4.50 6.85
N LEU A 498 3.72 -3.79 7.81
CA LEU A 498 5.17 -3.76 7.98
C LEU A 498 5.75 -5.12 8.37
N ILE A 499 5.10 -5.84 9.31
CA ILE A 499 5.46 -7.22 9.66
C ILE A 499 5.34 -8.13 8.42
N THR A 500 4.34 -7.87 7.58
CA THR A 500 4.02 -8.65 6.38
C THR A 500 5.04 -8.46 5.26
N GLU A 501 5.52 -7.24 5.01
CA GLU A 501 6.61 -6.96 4.06
C GLU A 501 8.00 -7.32 4.64
N LEU A 502 8.26 -7.07 5.93
CA LEU A 502 9.52 -7.46 6.58
C LEU A 502 9.72 -8.98 6.52
N ALA A 503 8.67 -9.79 6.71
CA ALA A 503 8.75 -11.24 6.55
C ALA A 503 9.12 -11.65 5.11
N GLU A 504 8.61 -10.97 4.08
CA GLU A 504 8.99 -11.22 2.67
C GLU A 504 10.42 -10.79 2.35
N HIS A 505 10.88 -9.67 2.92
CA HIS A 505 12.27 -9.24 2.75
C HIS A 505 13.25 -10.18 3.47
N LEU A 506 12.88 -10.63 4.69
CA LEU A 506 13.69 -11.51 5.52
C LEU A 506 13.69 -12.98 5.07
N ILE A 507 12.61 -13.53 4.49
CA ILE A 507 12.55 -14.97 4.18
C ILE A 507 13.72 -15.45 3.30
N ARG A 508 14.21 -14.59 2.39
CA ARG A 508 15.34 -14.91 1.50
C ARG A 508 16.70 -14.77 2.18
N SER A 509 16.91 -13.74 3.01
CA SER A 509 18.16 -13.59 3.78
C SER A 509 18.26 -14.66 4.86
N LEU A 510 17.17 -14.95 5.57
CA LEU A 510 17.06 -16.02 6.55
C LEU A 510 17.23 -17.40 5.93
N THR A 511 16.62 -17.70 4.77
CA THR A 511 16.83 -18.99 4.10
C THR A 511 18.27 -19.17 3.63
N LYS A 512 18.92 -18.11 3.12
CA LYS A 512 20.36 -18.16 2.79
C LYS A 512 21.23 -18.34 4.03
N SER A 513 20.95 -17.60 5.10
CA SER A 513 21.64 -17.72 6.39
C SER A 513 21.46 -19.12 6.99
N TYR A 514 20.27 -19.71 6.88
CA TYR A 514 19.99 -21.07 7.32
C TYR A 514 20.76 -22.09 6.50
N GLN A 515 20.86 -21.94 5.18
CA GLN A 515 21.72 -22.81 4.35
C GLN A 515 23.20 -22.68 4.72
N GLU A 516 23.68 -21.49 5.08
CA GLU A 516 25.05 -21.27 5.58
C GLU A 516 25.25 -21.89 6.98
N VAL A 517 24.26 -21.80 7.87
CA VAL A 517 24.24 -22.48 9.18
C VAL A 517 24.24 -23.99 8.98
N VAL A 518 23.34 -24.56 8.17
CA VAL A 518 23.27 -26.00 7.86
C VAL A 518 24.58 -26.49 7.24
N ARG A 519 25.19 -25.74 6.31
CA ARG A 519 26.55 -26.05 5.82
C ARG A 519 27.59 -26.03 6.95
N SER A 520 27.54 -25.07 7.86
CA SER A 520 28.51 -25.00 8.98
C SER A 520 28.37 -26.18 9.95
N VAL A 521 27.14 -26.59 10.28
CA VAL A 521 26.86 -27.76 11.14
C VAL A 521 27.17 -29.07 10.39
N PHE A 522 26.91 -29.12 9.08
CA PHE A 522 27.28 -30.25 8.22
C PHE A 522 28.80 -30.40 8.11
N MET A 523 29.55 -29.33 7.92
CA MET A 523 31.02 -29.36 7.88
C MET A 523 31.63 -29.71 9.25
N SER A 524 31.06 -29.24 10.36
CA SER A 524 31.51 -29.65 11.70
C SER A 524 31.26 -31.15 11.93
N SER A 525 30.10 -31.66 11.49
CA SER A 525 29.74 -33.08 11.58
C SER A 525 30.56 -33.97 10.65
N THR A 526 30.77 -33.59 9.40
CA THR A 526 31.56 -34.38 8.43
C THR A 526 33.07 -34.29 8.65
N SER A 527 33.58 -33.25 9.32
CA SER A 527 34.94 -33.27 9.88
C SER A 527 35.16 -34.42 10.87
N SER A 528 34.06 -34.96 11.43
CA SER A 528 34.08 -36.15 12.30
C SER A 528 33.95 -37.48 11.54
N SER A 529 33.71 -37.51 10.22
CA SER A 529 33.39 -38.72 9.45
C SER A 529 34.49 -39.24 8.50
N SER A 530 35.75 -38.87 8.73
CA SER A 530 36.90 -39.58 8.14
C SER A 530 37.05 -41.00 8.75
N GLY A 531 37.94 -41.85 8.21
CA GLY A 531 38.17 -43.22 8.71
C GLY A 531 38.62 -43.35 10.18
N ALA A 532 38.90 -42.23 10.87
CA ALA A 532 39.04 -42.19 12.32
C ALA A 532 37.71 -42.38 13.07
N SER A 533 36.56 -42.07 12.45
CA SER A 533 35.22 -42.16 13.05
C SER A 533 34.86 -43.61 13.39
N ARG A 534 34.98 -44.54 12.44
CA ARG A 534 34.68 -45.97 12.66
C ARG A 534 35.50 -46.54 13.82
N ARG A 535 36.73 -46.06 14.03
CA ARG A 535 37.57 -46.40 15.20
C ARG A 535 37.13 -45.73 16.51
N ARG A 536 36.54 -44.53 16.47
CA ARG A 536 35.87 -43.91 17.64
C ARG A 536 34.58 -44.66 17.96
N THR A 537 33.65 -44.79 17.03
CA THR A 537 32.37 -45.50 17.24
C THR A 537 32.59 -46.93 17.76
N ILE A 538 33.57 -47.68 17.22
CA ILE A 538 33.94 -49.00 17.77
C ILE A 538 34.57 -48.90 19.17
N LYS A 539 35.44 -47.92 19.45
CA LYS A 539 36.01 -47.73 20.80
C LYS A 539 34.93 -47.38 21.82
N ASP A 540 34.01 -46.50 21.46
CA ASP A 540 33.00 -45.96 22.34
C ASP A 540 31.91 -47.01 22.60
N LEU A 541 31.52 -47.80 21.57
CA LEU A 541 30.76 -49.05 21.72
C LEU A 541 31.49 -50.06 22.62
N GLN A 542 32.79 -50.31 22.41
CA GLN A 542 33.58 -51.22 23.26
C GLN A 542 33.64 -50.74 24.72
N GLU A 543 33.56 -49.42 24.96
CA GLU A 543 33.52 -48.82 26.29
C GLU A 543 32.14 -48.99 26.93
N GLU A 544 31.04 -48.74 26.22
CA GLU A 544 29.67 -48.99 26.68
C GLU A 544 29.39 -50.49 26.93
N VAL A 545 29.73 -51.36 25.98
CA VAL A 545 29.60 -52.82 26.13
C VAL A 545 30.46 -53.31 27.31
N SER A 546 31.69 -52.80 27.48
CA SER A 546 32.51 -53.14 28.67
C SER A 546 31.89 -52.62 29.98
N ASN A 547 31.26 -51.45 29.99
CA ASN A 547 30.61 -50.90 31.18
C ASN A 547 29.37 -51.73 31.56
N LEU A 548 28.48 -52.01 30.60
CA LEU A 548 27.30 -52.87 30.81
C LEU A 548 27.70 -54.29 31.22
N TYR A 549 28.73 -54.88 30.61
CA TYR A 549 29.24 -56.20 30.98
C TYR A 549 29.74 -56.26 32.43
N ASN A 550 30.53 -55.25 32.84
CA ASN A 550 31.02 -55.18 34.22
C ASN A 550 29.91 -54.92 35.22
N ASN A 551 28.87 -54.16 34.85
CA ASN A 551 27.65 -54.02 35.65
C ASN A 551 26.94 -55.37 35.84
N ILE A 552 26.68 -56.12 34.75
CA ILE A 552 26.03 -57.44 34.81
C ILE A 552 26.81 -58.40 35.72
N ARG A 553 28.14 -58.48 35.57
CA ARG A 553 29.02 -59.30 36.41
C ARG A 553 29.06 -58.87 37.88
N LEU A 554 28.87 -57.58 38.18
CA LEU A 554 28.81 -57.08 39.56
C LEU A 554 27.43 -57.27 40.20
N PHE A 555 26.35 -57.19 39.41
CA PHE A 555 25.00 -57.58 39.83
C PHE A 555 24.89 -59.08 40.07
N GLU A 556 25.55 -59.91 39.25
CA GLU A 556 25.63 -61.37 39.38
C GLU A 556 26.30 -61.82 40.70
N LYS A 557 27.35 -61.10 41.15
CA LYS A 557 27.88 -61.26 42.52
C LYS A 557 26.84 -60.91 43.59
N GLY A 558 26.02 -59.91 43.35
CA GLY A 558 24.92 -59.50 44.24
C GLY A 558 23.81 -60.55 44.37
N THR A 559 23.40 -61.18 43.26
CA THR A 559 22.32 -62.20 43.31
C THR A 559 22.74 -63.46 44.06
N LYS A 560 24.05 -63.77 44.11
CA LYS A 560 24.64 -64.89 44.87
C LYS A 560 24.56 -64.76 46.39
N HIS A 561 24.02 -63.66 46.93
CA HIS A 561 23.67 -63.53 48.36
C HIS A 561 22.27 -64.06 48.70
N PHE A 562 21.46 -64.46 47.72
CA PHE A 562 20.08 -64.91 47.88
C PHE A 562 19.90 -66.41 47.60
N THR A 563 18.83 -67.01 48.11
CA THR A 563 18.46 -68.41 47.85
C THR A 563 18.03 -68.63 46.40
N ASP A 564 18.20 -69.86 45.90
CA ASP A 564 18.01 -70.28 44.49
C ASP A 564 16.75 -69.72 43.81
N GLU A 565 15.60 -69.70 44.49
CA GLU A 565 14.35 -69.17 43.94
C GLU A 565 14.39 -67.64 43.76
N THR A 566 14.91 -66.92 44.76
CA THR A 566 15.05 -65.46 44.69
C THR A 566 16.14 -65.08 43.70
N GLN A 567 17.28 -65.78 43.73
CA GLN A 567 18.37 -65.66 42.76
C GLN A 567 17.88 -65.90 41.33
N THR A 568 17.09 -66.95 41.09
CA THR A 568 16.46 -67.24 39.78
C THR A 568 15.52 -66.12 39.36
N ASN A 569 14.77 -65.52 40.28
CA ASN A 569 13.85 -64.42 39.98
C ASN A 569 14.56 -63.08 39.70
N LEU A 570 15.73 -62.85 40.30
CA LEU A 570 16.65 -61.75 40.00
C LEU A 570 17.34 -61.96 38.64
N ALA A 571 17.89 -63.16 38.40
CA ALA A 571 18.52 -63.54 37.13
C ALA A 571 17.57 -63.37 35.94
N LYS A 572 16.34 -63.88 36.03
CA LYS A 572 15.28 -63.66 35.01
C LYS A 572 14.92 -62.20 34.78
N HIS A 573 15.11 -61.32 35.77
CA HIS A 573 14.86 -59.89 35.60
C HIS A 573 16.03 -59.22 34.86
N MET A 574 17.26 -59.44 35.32
CA MET A 574 18.48 -58.97 34.65
C MET A 574 18.58 -59.46 33.20
N LEU A 575 18.19 -60.71 32.93
CA LEU A 575 18.11 -61.29 31.58
C LEU A 575 17.13 -60.53 30.67
N LYS A 576 16.09 -59.90 31.24
CA LYS A 576 15.09 -59.13 30.48
C LYS A 576 15.41 -57.63 30.39
N THR A 577 16.21 -57.09 31.31
CA THR A 577 16.66 -55.69 31.34
C THR A 577 18.09 -55.56 30.79
N VAL A 578 19.08 -55.37 31.66
CA VAL A 578 20.49 -55.01 31.31
C VAL A 578 21.13 -55.98 30.32
N CYS A 579 20.76 -57.27 30.36
CA CYS A 579 21.24 -58.28 29.40
C CYS A 579 20.56 -58.16 28.02
N THR A 580 19.29 -57.75 27.96
CA THR A 580 18.64 -57.35 26.71
C THR A 580 19.29 -56.10 26.17
N ASP A 581 19.58 -55.10 27.00
CA ASP A 581 20.15 -53.81 26.59
C ASP A 581 21.52 -53.98 25.92
N ILE A 582 22.45 -54.71 26.55
CA ILE A 582 23.77 -55.02 25.96
C ILE A 582 23.65 -55.89 24.70
N THR A 583 22.66 -56.80 24.64
CA THR A 583 22.41 -57.61 23.44
C THR A 583 21.88 -56.71 22.31
N ASN A 584 20.94 -55.83 22.59
CA ASN A 584 20.38 -54.89 21.62
C ASN A 584 21.45 -53.93 21.09
N LEU A 585 22.35 -53.45 21.95
CA LEU A 585 23.48 -52.59 21.57
C LEU A 585 24.42 -53.27 20.56
N ILE A 586 24.81 -54.54 20.80
CA ILE A 586 25.60 -55.35 19.87
C ILE A 586 24.82 -55.58 18.56
N PHE A 587 23.53 -55.92 18.65
CA PHE A 587 22.68 -56.13 17.48
C PHE A 587 22.47 -54.86 16.66
N ASN A 588 22.45 -53.67 17.28
CA ASN A 588 22.29 -52.40 16.60
C ASN A 588 23.54 -52.02 15.79
N PHE A 589 24.72 -52.20 16.40
CA PHE A 589 26.00 -52.03 15.73
C PHE A 589 26.11 -52.92 14.48
N LEU A 590 25.76 -54.20 14.60
CA LEU A 590 25.76 -55.13 13.47
C LEU A 590 24.68 -54.79 12.42
N ALA A 591 23.58 -54.17 12.83
CA ALA A 591 22.54 -53.70 11.90
C ALA A 591 22.99 -52.46 11.09
N THR A 592 24.05 -51.75 11.50
CA THR A 592 24.63 -50.62 10.74
C THR A 592 25.13 -51.07 9.37
N ASP A 593 25.93 -52.14 9.31
CA ASP A 593 26.47 -52.71 8.07
C ASP A 593 25.38 -53.34 7.15
N VAL A 594 24.15 -53.48 7.67
CA VAL A 594 22.99 -54.06 6.96
C VAL A 594 21.91 -53.01 6.64
N MET A 595 22.19 -51.71 6.91
CA MET A 595 21.24 -50.59 6.78
C MET A 595 19.90 -50.83 7.51
N MET A 596 19.99 -51.36 8.73
CA MET A 596 18.85 -51.65 9.62
C MET A 596 19.08 -51.16 11.06
N ALA A 597 20.10 -50.35 11.31
CA ALA A 597 20.33 -49.72 12.60
C ALA A 597 19.19 -48.76 12.96
N SER A 598 18.95 -48.60 14.26
CA SER A 598 18.00 -47.65 14.84
C SER A 598 18.75 -46.75 15.82
N GLU A 599 18.32 -45.50 15.99
CA GLU A 599 18.92 -44.61 17.00
C GLU A 599 18.57 -45.09 18.43
N ASP A 600 17.38 -45.67 18.60
CA ASP A 600 16.92 -46.26 19.86
C ASP A 600 17.26 -47.75 19.97
N CYS A 601 18.34 -48.09 20.69
CA CYS A 601 18.66 -49.48 21.05
C CYS A 601 17.50 -50.20 21.80
N THR A 602 16.62 -49.45 22.47
CA THR A 602 15.44 -49.97 23.17
C THR A 602 14.31 -50.41 22.22
N ALA A 603 14.24 -49.87 21.00
CA ALA A 603 13.24 -50.24 19.99
C ALA A 603 13.51 -51.63 19.35
N ILE A 604 14.69 -52.22 19.60
CA ILE A 604 15.11 -53.50 19.02
C ILE A 604 14.42 -54.67 19.74
N THR A 605 13.25 -55.06 19.23
CA THR A 605 12.47 -56.17 19.78
C THR A 605 13.08 -57.54 19.47
N SER A 606 12.58 -58.58 20.15
CA SER A 606 12.91 -59.99 19.87
C SER A 606 12.74 -60.36 18.39
N GLU A 607 11.74 -59.81 17.71
CA GLU A 607 11.49 -60.03 16.29
C GLU A 607 12.48 -59.29 15.39
N VAL A 608 12.83 -58.05 15.74
CA VAL A 608 13.85 -57.28 15.01
C VAL A 608 15.19 -58.01 15.05
N ARG A 609 15.59 -58.56 16.21
CA ARG A 609 16.82 -59.36 16.32
C ARG A 609 16.79 -60.64 15.48
N LYS A 610 15.64 -61.32 15.37
CA LYS A 610 15.49 -62.45 14.43
C LYS A 610 15.62 -62.04 12.96
N LYS A 611 15.08 -60.87 12.58
CA LYS A 611 15.23 -60.30 11.23
C LYS A 611 16.70 -59.93 10.92
N ILE A 612 17.44 -59.42 11.90
CA ILE A 612 18.88 -59.14 11.78
C ILE A 612 19.67 -60.45 11.63
N LEU A 613 19.45 -61.46 12.49
CA LEU A 613 20.11 -62.79 12.40
C LEU A 613 20.01 -63.41 11.00
N GLY A 614 18.85 -63.28 10.35
CA GLY A 614 18.61 -63.81 9.00
C GLY A 614 19.45 -63.17 7.89
N LYS A 615 20.08 -62.02 8.14
CA LYS A 615 20.95 -61.30 7.18
C LYS A 615 22.44 -61.36 7.51
N LEU A 616 22.83 -61.78 8.72
CA LEU A 616 24.24 -61.80 9.14
C LEU A 616 25.03 -63.00 8.55
N PRO A 617 26.37 -62.88 8.37
CA PRO A 617 27.24 -63.99 7.96
C PRO A 617 27.18 -65.21 8.88
N GLU A 618 27.50 -66.40 8.37
CA GLU A 618 27.37 -67.65 9.15
C GLU A 618 28.24 -67.69 10.40
N GLU A 619 29.45 -67.13 10.33
CA GLU A 619 30.42 -67.05 11.41
C GLU A 619 29.88 -66.31 12.65
N THR A 620 29.13 -65.22 12.43
CA THR A 620 28.53 -64.41 13.52
C THR A 620 27.13 -64.90 13.91
N ARG A 621 26.35 -65.43 12.94
CA ARG A 621 24.97 -65.88 13.13
C ARG A 621 24.85 -66.98 14.19
N GLY A 622 25.81 -67.90 14.24
CA GLY A 622 25.84 -69.00 15.21
C GLY A 622 25.87 -68.54 16.68
N PRO A 623 26.92 -67.82 17.12
CA PRO A 623 27.00 -67.25 18.47
C PRO A 623 25.84 -66.34 18.82
N LEU A 624 25.49 -65.38 17.95
CA LEU A 624 24.43 -64.40 18.20
C LEU A 624 23.04 -65.04 18.34
N THR A 625 22.79 -66.19 17.69
CA THR A 625 21.56 -66.96 17.90
C THR A 625 21.48 -67.54 19.31
N LYS A 626 22.62 -68.03 19.86
CA LYS A 626 22.70 -68.53 21.26
C LYS A 626 22.53 -67.38 22.26
N LEU A 627 23.15 -66.23 21.99
CA LEU A 627 22.95 -65.02 22.81
C LEU A 627 21.46 -64.61 22.83
N HIS A 628 20.80 -64.54 21.67
CA HIS A 628 19.38 -64.23 21.58
C HIS A 628 18.49 -65.21 22.36
N THR A 629 18.76 -66.52 22.33
CA THR A 629 17.96 -67.50 23.10
C THR A 629 18.25 -67.46 24.59
N SER A 630 19.50 -67.21 25.01
CA SER A 630 19.91 -67.20 26.43
C SER A 630 19.18 -66.17 27.30
N LEU A 631 18.69 -65.06 26.73
CA LEU A 631 17.83 -64.08 27.42
C LEU A 631 16.50 -64.65 27.94
N ASN A 632 16.04 -65.78 27.39
CA ASN A 632 14.85 -66.49 27.87
C ASN A 632 15.20 -67.63 28.85
N GLY A 633 16.48 -67.74 29.25
CA GLY A 633 17.01 -68.75 30.16
C GLY A 633 16.72 -68.49 31.64
N LYS A 634 17.53 -69.11 32.50
CA LYS A 634 17.45 -68.99 33.96
C LYS A 634 18.80 -68.64 34.62
N SER A 635 19.92 -68.87 33.93
CA SER A 635 21.28 -68.65 34.41
C SER A 635 21.88 -67.39 33.78
N LEU A 636 22.57 -66.59 34.59
CA LEU A 636 23.38 -65.46 34.12
C LEU A 636 24.77 -65.90 33.63
N GLU A 637 25.28 -67.02 34.14
CA GLU A 637 26.58 -67.57 33.75
C GLU A 637 26.51 -68.09 32.31
N ASP A 638 25.42 -68.78 31.94
CA ASP A 638 25.16 -69.26 30.58
C ASP A 638 25.04 -68.08 29.59
N PHE A 639 24.39 -66.99 30.02
CA PHE A 639 24.29 -65.75 29.24
C PHE A 639 25.67 -65.09 29.05
N LEU A 640 26.47 -64.97 30.10
CA LEU A 640 27.81 -64.38 30.02
C LEU A 640 28.75 -65.21 29.12
N LEU A 641 28.65 -66.54 29.14
CA LEU A 641 29.38 -67.41 28.20
C LEU A 641 28.91 -67.23 26.75
N CYS A 642 27.60 -67.09 26.52
CA CYS A 642 27.05 -66.79 25.20
C CYS A 642 27.43 -65.37 24.71
N LEU A 643 27.58 -64.42 25.64
CA LEU A 643 27.96 -63.04 25.37
C LEU A 643 29.45 -62.90 25.05
N ASP A 644 30.35 -63.51 25.84
CA ASP A 644 31.79 -63.61 25.53
C ASP A 644 31.97 -64.20 24.12
N SER A 645 31.37 -65.36 23.86
CA SER A 645 31.44 -66.04 22.54
C SER A 645 30.84 -65.23 21.38
N SER A 646 29.94 -64.28 21.64
CA SER A 646 29.34 -63.43 20.61
C SER A 646 30.13 -62.14 20.39
N ALA A 647 30.72 -61.59 21.45
CA ALA A 647 31.56 -60.41 21.37
C ALA A 647 32.88 -60.72 20.64
N ASP A 648 33.50 -61.87 20.95
CA ASP A 648 34.67 -62.38 20.23
C ASP A 648 34.37 -62.56 18.73
N ALA A 649 33.19 -63.10 18.39
CA ALA A 649 32.76 -63.28 16.99
C ALA A 649 32.46 -61.96 16.26
N CYS A 650 32.35 -60.83 16.96
CA CYS A 650 32.02 -59.52 16.39
C CYS A 650 33.19 -58.51 16.50
N ASP A 651 34.41 -58.96 16.81
CA ASP A 651 35.59 -58.12 17.10
C ASP A 651 35.39 -57.11 18.27
N ILE A 652 34.45 -57.39 19.18
CA ILE A 652 34.14 -56.53 20.34
C ILE A 652 34.96 -56.98 21.54
N MET A 653 36.14 -56.39 21.74
CA MET A 653 37.02 -56.68 22.89
C MET A 653 36.41 -56.21 24.21
N VAL A 654 35.75 -57.11 24.93
CA VAL A 654 35.17 -56.86 26.26
C VAL A 654 36.25 -56.85 27.35
N LYS A 655 36.40 -55.73 28.06
CA LYS A 655 37.43 -55.58 29.10
C LYS A 655 36.86 -55.85 30.49
N LYS A 656 37.13 -57.05 31.02
CA LYS A 656 36.78 -57.44 32.39
C LYS A 656 37.51 -56.54 33.40
N GLY A 657 36.76 -55.92 34.31
CA GLY A 657 37.25 -54.88 35.21
C GLY A 657 38.21 -55.39 36.28
N ASP A 658 39.19 -54.56 36.64
CA ASP A 658 40.09 -54.82 37.76
C ASP A 658 39.45 -54.42 39.11
N LYS A 659 40.06 -54.80 40.23
CA LYS A 659 39.55 -54.47 41.57
C LYS A 659 39.43 -52.95 41.82
N LYS A 660 40.15 -52.09 41.09
CA LYS A 660 39.98 -50.63 41.15
C LYS A 660 38.73 -50.17 40.41
N LYS A 661 38.52 -50.61 39.16
CA LYS A 661 37.29 -50.33 38.39
C LYS A 661 36.04 -50.90 39.06
N GLU A 662 36.08 -52.12 39.59
CA GLU A 662 34.93 -52.69 40.32
C GLU A 662 34.49 -51.77 41.49
N ARG A 663 35.45 -51.24 42.27
CA ARG A 663 35.18 -50.26 43.34
C ARG A 663 34.66 -48.92 42.82
N GLN A 664 35.15 -48.45 41.68
CA GLN A 664 34.69 -47.19 41.07
C GLN A 664 33.24 -47.31 40.57
N ILE A 665 32.90 -48.40 39.89
CA ILE A 665 31.55 -48.70 39.41
C ILE A 665 30.58 -48.81 40.60
N LEU A 666 30.97 -49.54 41.66
CA LEU A 666 30.22 -49.62 42.92
C LEU A 666 29.91 -48.23 43.52
N PHE A 667 30.91 -47.33 43.54
CA PHE A 667 30.72 -45.97 44.05
C PHE A 667 29.78 -45.14 43.16
N GLN A 668 29.95 -45.19 41.84
CA GLN A 668 29.11 -44.47 40.87
C GLN A 668 27.65 -44.94 40.91
N HIS A 669 27.41 -46.26 40.99
CA HIS A 669 26.07 -46.84 41.14
C HIS A 669 25.39 -46.37 42.44
N ARG A 670 26.12 -46.38 43.56
CA ARG A 670 25.61 -45.90 44.85
C ARG A 670 25.24 -44.41 44.77
N GLN A 671 26.06 -43.58 44.12
CA GLN A 671 25.77 -42.15 43.96
C GLN A 671 24.53 -41.91 43.09
N ALA A 672 24.40 -42.61 41.95
CA ALA A 672 23.26 -42.49 41.06
C ALA A 672 21.94 -42.89 41.73
N LEU A 673 21.93 -43.99 42.48
CA LEU A 673 20.74 -44.40 43.27
C LEU A 673 20.41 -43.39 44.39
N ILE A 674 21.43 -42.80 45.03
CA ILE A 674 21.24 -41.74 46.05
C ILE A 674 20.62 -40.47 45.42
N GLU A 675 20.99 -40.12 44.19
CA GLU A 675 20.44 -38.98 43.47
C GLU A 675 19.00 -39.24 43.01
N GLN A 676 18.70 -40.44 42.52
CA GLN A 676 17.33 -40.88 42.25
C GLN A 676 16.46 -40.84 43.52
N LEU A 677 16.93 -41.41 44.64
CA LEU A 677 16.19 -41.45 45.90
C LEU A 677 15.83 -40.06 46.46
N LYS A 678 16.66 -39.04 46.23
CA LYS A 678 16.32 -37.66 46.60
C LYS A 678 15.06 -37.19 45.89
N VAL A 679 15.03 -37.33 44.56
CA VAL A 679 13.99 -36.78 43.67
C VAL A 679 12.72 -37.66 43.62
N THR A 680 12.81 -38.97 43.85
CA THR A 680 11.64 -39.87 43.82
C THR A 680 10.60 -39.53 44.89
N GLU A 681 9.35 -39.30 44.48
CA GLU A 681 8.20 -39.11 45.39
C GLU A 681 7.29 -40.35 45.52
N ASP A 682 7.32 -41.28 44.56
CA ASP A 682 6.53 -42.52 44.62
C ASP A 682 6.97 -43.43 45.78
N PRO A 683 6.07 -43.80 46.72
CA PRO A 683 6.42 -44.65 47.85
C PRO A 683 6.99 -46.02 47.46
N ALA A 684 6.49 -46.65 46.39
CA ALA A 684 6.97 -47.97 45.98
C ALA A 684 8.43 -47.91 45.49
N LEU A 685 8.78 -46.90 44.69
CA LEU A 685 10.13 -46.67 44.21
C LEU A 685 11.07 -46.13 45.32
N VAL A 686 10.59 -45.30 46.25
CA VAL A 686 11.36 -44.89 47.45
C VAL A 686 11.77 -46.11 48.28
N LEU A 687 10.84 -47.02 48.57
CA LEU A 687 11.13 -48.26 49.30
C LEU A 687 12.13 -49.15 48.54
N HIS A 688 11.93 -49.28 47.22
CA HIS A 688 12.78 -50.07 46.34
C HIS A 688 14.23 -49.57 46.30
N LEU A 689 14.43 -48.27 46.03
CA LEU A 689 15.75 -47.63 46.01
C LEU A 689 16.44 -47.69 47.37
N THR A 690 15.70 -47.45 48.47
CA THR A 690 16.24 -47.53 49.84
C THR A 690 16.70 -48.95 50.16
N SER A 691 15.92 -49.97 49.80
CA SER A 691 16.26 -51.39 50.04
C SER A 691 17.51 -51.83 49.27
N ILE A 692 17.66 -51.41 48.00
CA ILE A 692 18.86 -51.69 47.20
C ILE A 692 20.08 -50.95 47.76
N LEU A 693 19.92 -49.70 48.20
CA LEU A 693 21.01 -48.93 48.79
C LEU A 693 21.50 -49.51 50.12
N LEU A 694 20.60 -49.95 51.00
CA LEU A 694 20.96 -50.63 52.25
C LEU A 694 21.61 -52.00 52.00
N PHE A 695 21.18 -52.73 50.97
CA PHE A 695 21.87 -53.94 50.50
C PHE A 695 23.29 -53.61 50.02
N GLN A 696 23.46 -52.56 49.22
CA GLN A 696 24.77 -52.14 48.71
C GLN A 696 25.68 -51.53 49.80
N PHE A 697 25.13 -50.98 50.89
CA PHE A 697 25.91 -50.56 52.05
C PHE A 697 26.37 -51.75 52.92
N SER A 698 25.50 -52.74 53.14
CA SER A 698 25.81 -53.90 54.00
C SER A 698 26.68 -54.97 53.32
N THR A 699 26.49 -55.22 52.02
CA THR A 699 27.24 -56.28 51.28
C THR A 699 28.42 -55.75 50.48
N GLN A 700 28.43 -54.45 50.14
CA GLN A 700 29.31 -53.86 49.11
C GLN A 700 29.17 -54.50 47.71
N CYS A 701 28.06 -55.21 47.44
CA CYS A 701 27.68 -55.73 46.12
C CYS A 701 26.59 -54.85 45.49
N MET A 702 26.54 -54.78 44.15
CA MET A 702 25.41 -54.14 43.45
C MET A 702 24.25 -55.12 43.31
N LEU A 703 23.01 -54.63 43.28
CA LEU A 703 21.83 -55.45 43.05
C LEU A 703 20.88 -54.78 42.07
N HIS A 704 20.47 -55.50 41.04
CA HIS A 704 19.42 -55.08 40.10
C HIS A 704 18.23 -56.04 40.26
N ALA A 705 17.13 -55.52 40.79
CA ALA A 705 16.00 -56.33 41.24
C ALA A 705 14.67 -55.74 40.75
N PRO A 706 13.64 -56.56 40.49
CA PRO A 706 12.29 -56.05 40.26
C PRO A 706 11.62 -55.73 41.61
N GLY A 707 10.66 -54.81 41.64
CA GLY A 707 9.94 -54.42 42.87
C GLY A 707 9.35 -55.60 43.66
N ARG A 708 8.88 -56.64 42.98
CA ARG A 708 8.39 -57.90 43.58
C ARG A 708 9.41 -58.68 44.43
N CYS A 709 10.70 -58.35 44.35
CA CYS A 709 11.77 -58.97 45.14
C CYS A 709 12.19 -58.12 46.36
N VAL A 710 11.58 -56.94 46.57
CA VAL A 710 11.87 -56.05 47.70
C VAL A 710 11.60 -56.71 49.08
N PRO A 711 10.50 -57.46 49.31
CA PRO A 711 10.29 -58.17 50.58
C PRO A 711 11.42 -59.13 50.95
N GLN A 712 12.00 -59.82 49.95
CA GLN A 712 13.12 -60.74 50.14
C GLN A 712 14.43 -60.00 50.41
N ILE A 713 14.62 -58.80 49.85
CA ILE A 713 15.76 -57.91 50.16
C ILE A 713 15.64 -57.38 51.59
N ILE A 714 14.46 -56.94 52.03
CA ILE A 714 14.22 -56.47 53.40
C ILE A 714 14.43 -57.62 54.41
N SER A 715 13.90 -58.81 54.11
CA SER A 715 14.13 -60.03 54.92
C SER A 715 15.63 -60.38 55.06
N PHE A 716 16.41 -60.28 53.98
CA PHE A 716 17.87 -60.43 54.04
C PHE A 716 18.54 -59.36 54.93
N LEU A 717 18.06 -58.12 54.88
CA LEU A 717 18.61 -57.00 55.65
C LEU A 717 18.39 -57.14 57.17
N THR A 718 17.42 -57.94 57.64
CA THR A 718 17.17 -58.21 59.08
C THR A 718 18.45 -58.48 59.90
N THR A 719 19.44 -59.15 59.31
CA THR A 719 20.71 -59.53 59.97
C THR A 719 21.88 -58.60 59.66
N LYS A 720 21.62 -57.44 59.04
CA LYS A 720 22.62 -56.55 58.42
C LYS A 720 22.45 -55.06 58.71
N ILE A 721 21.31 -54.65 59.28
CA ILE A 721 21.05 -53.28 59.71
C ILE A 721 20.48 -53.26 61.14
N PRO A 722 20.58 -52.14 61.88
CA PRO A 722 19.95 -52.01 63.20
C PRO A 722 18.44 -52.24 63.19
N GLU A 723 17.91 -52.74 64.31
CA GLU A 723 16.49 -53.11 64.46
C GLU A 723 15.52 -51.92 64.31
N ASP A 724 15.93 -50.70 64.68
CA ASP A 724 15.16 -49.47 64.45
C ASP A 724 15.05 -49.10 62.96
N GLN A 725 16.03 -49.49 62.14
CA GLN A 725 15.99 -49.31 60.69
C GLN A 725 15.19 -50.42 60.00
N HIS A 726 15.32 -51.67 60.47
CA HIS A 726 14.58 -52.80 59.93
C HIS A 726 13.07 -52.69 60.20
N SER A 727 12.67 -52.36 61.44
CA SER A 727 11.27 -52.13 61.79
C SER A 727 10.63 -50.98 60.99
N LEU A 728 11.39 -49.92 60.68
CA LEU A 728 10.94 -48.82 59.82
C LEU A 728 10.69 -49.28 58.37
N LEU A 729 11.59 -50.08 57.79
CA LEU A 729 11.41 -50.70 56.47
C LEU A 729 10.18 -51.60 56.43
N VAL A 730 9.98 -52.45 57.45
CA VAL A 730 8.84 -53.37 57.52
C VAL A 730 7.51 -52.61 57.67
N LYS A 731 7.45 -51.55 58.49
CA LYS A 731 6.25 -50.69 58.57
C LYS A 731 5.94 -50.07 57.20
N TYR A 732 6.95 -49.49 56.54
CA TYR A 732 6.76 -48.82 55.25
C TYR A 732 6.39 -49.82 54.14
N GLN A 733 6.99 -51.02 54.13
CA GLN A 733 6.60 -52.13 53.24
C GLN A 733 5.12 -52.50 53.44
N GLY A 734 4.65 -52.61 54.69
CA GLY A 734 3.24 -52.89 54.99
C GLY A 734 2.29 -51.84 54.41
N LEU A 735 2.63 -50.55 54.58
CA LEU A 735 1.85 -49.44 54.02
C LEU A 735 1.88 -49.39 52.48
N VAL A 736 3.04 -49.61 51.85
CA VAL A 736 3.17 -49.70 50.38
C VAL A 736 2.37 -50.89 49.82
N VAL A 737 2.38 -52.04 50.49
CA VAL A 737 1.59 -53.21 50.09
C VAL A 737 0.09 -52.94 50.23
N LYS A 738 -0.36 -52.33 51.34
CA LYS A 738 -1.77 -51.85 51.48
C LYS A 738 -2.16 -50.90 50.34
N GLN A 739 -1.30 -49.92 50.02
CA GLN A 739 -1.53 -48.97 48.94
C GLN A 739 -1.67 -49.68 47.58
N LEU A 740 -0.72 -50.54 47.20
CA LEU A 740 -0.75 -51.26 45.92
C LEU A 740 -1.96 -52.20 45.79
N ILE A 741 -2.36 -52.87 46.87
CA ILE A 741 -3.59 -53.68 46.89
C ILE A 741 -4.83 -52.80 46.66
N SER A 742 -4.94 -51.66 47.38
CA SER A 742 -6.06 -50.72 47.20
C SER A 742 -6.15 -50.11 45.79
N GLN A 743 -5.03 -49.98 45.09
CA GLN A 743 -4.98 -49.52 43.71
C GLN A 743 -5.45 -50.61 42.73
N ASN A 744 -5.02 -51.87 42.92
CA ASN A 744 -5.46 -52.98 42.07
C ASN A 744 -6.97 -53.25 42.18
N TYR A 745 -7.58 -53.13 43.36
CA TYR A 745 -9.04 -53.26 43.50
C TYR A 745 -9.82 -52.24 42.63
N LYS A 746 -9.32 -51.00 42.53
CA LYS A 746 -9.93 -49.95 41.68
C LYS A 746 -9.76 -50.17 40.17
N ILE A 747 -8.98 -51.15 39.76
CA ILE A 747 -8.79 -51.54 38.35
C ILE A 747 -9.57 -52.83 38.03
N GLY A 748 -10.00 -53.58 39.06
CA GLY A 748 -10.68 -54.87 38.91
C GLY A 748 -12.22 -54.86 39.02
N GLN A 749 -12.83 -53.81 39.56
CA GLN A 749 -14.29 -53.65 39.60
C GLN A 749 -14.78 -52.71 38.49
N GLY A 750 -15.40 -53.28 37.47
CA GLY A 750 -16.48 -52.63 36.73
C GLY A 750 -17.81 -52.85 37.47
N ASP A 751 -18.79 -52.00 37.18
CA ASP A 751 -20.07 -51.87 37.89
C ASP A 751 -20.77 -53.19 38.26
N ASP A 752 -20.91 -53.46 39.57
CA ASP A 752 -22.08 -54.14 40.14
C ASP A 752 -22.24 -53.74 41.62
N ASP A 753 -23.48 -53.51 42.05
CA ASP A 753 -23.84 -52.82 43.29
C ASP A 753 -24.53 -53.80 44.26
N THR A 754 -23.74 -54.59 45.00
CA THR A 754 -24.24 -55.41 46.12
C THR A 754 -23.33 -55.36 47.35
N VAL A 755 -23.97 -55.33 48.53
CA VAL A 755 -23.31 -55.22 49.84
C VAL A 755 -23.06 -56.61 50.42
N ASP A 756 -21.86 -56.85 50.93
CA ASP A 756 -21.64 -57.74 52.08
C ASP A 756 -20.74 -57.02 53.10
N ASP A 757 -21.08 -57.15 54.38
CA ASP A 757 -20.54 -56.36 55.49
C ASP A 757 -19.85 -57.28 56.51
N ASN A 758 -18.56 -57.53 56.28
CA ASN A 758 -17.74 -58.38 57.15
C ASN A 758 -16.33 -57.79 57.38
N LEU A 759 -16.29 -56.81 58.29
CA LEU A 759 -15.30 -56.66 59.36
C LEU A 759 -13.84 -57.11 59.07
N GLY A 760 -13.05 -56.16 58.56
CA GLY A 760 -11.59 -56.15 58.67
C GLY A 760 -11.11 -54.73 58.35
N GLU A 761 -10.44 -54.07 59.30
CA GLU A 761 -10.23 -52.61 59.32
C GLU A 761 -9.68 -52.04 58.00
N ARG A 762 -10.58 -51.53 57.14
CA ARG A 762 -10.24 -50.83 55.91
C ARG A 762 -9.84 -49.39 56.23
N GLU A 763 -8.60 -49.21 56.67
CA GLU A 763 -7.93 -47.91 56.71
C GLU A 763 -8.20 -47.13 55.41
N CYS A 764 -8.54 -45.84 55.53
CA CYS A 764 -8.82 -45.01 54.38
C CYS A 764 -7.57 -44.91 53.48
N PRO A 765 -7.68 -45.01 52.14
CA PRO A 765 -6.53 -44.86 51.25
C PRO A 765 -5.80 -43.52 51.44
N ASP A 766 -6.51 -42.48 51.89
CA ASP A 766 -5.94 -41.16 52.16
C ASP A 766 -5.30 -41.02 53.55
N THR A 767 -5.60 -41.90 54.51
CA THR A 767 -4.79 -42.02 55.75
C THR A 767 -3.51 -42.81 55.47
N ILE A 768 -3.57 -43.89 54.69
CA ILE A 768 -2.39 -44.66 54.26
C ILE A 768 -1.41 -43.77 53.48
N ARG A 769 -1.91 -42.91 52.58
CA ARG A 769 -1.11 -41.91 51.85
C ARG A 769 -0.40 -40.91 52.79
N LYS A 770 -1.10 -40.40 53.81
CA LYS A 770 -0.52 -39.46 54.78
C LYS A 770 0.58 -40.11 55.63
N GLU A 771 0.34 -41.30 56.18
CA GLU A 771 1.39 -42.03 56.90
C GLU A 771 2.61 -42.34 56.03
N LEU A 772 2.40 -42.70 54.75
CA LEU A 772 3.50 -42.87 53.81
C LEU A 772 4.27 -41.56 53.58
N GLN A 773 3.60 -40.42 53.40
CA GLN A 773 4.27 -39.13 53.24
C GLN A 773 5.08 -38.74 54.48
N GLU A 774 4.53 -38.89 55.68
CA GLU A 774 5.21 -38.60 56.95
C GLU A 774 6.45 -39.48 57.15
N ILE A 775 6.35 -40.79 56.86
CA ILE A 775 7.45 -41.74 57.06
C ILE A 775 8.50 -41.66 55.92
N THR A 776 8.12 -41.18 54.73
CA THR A 776 9.02 -41.12 53.55
C THR A 776 10.29 -40.33 53.83
N ALA A 777 10.22 -39.20 54.53
CA ALA A 777 11.40 -38.41 54.88
C ALA A 777 12.37 -39.22 55.77
N SER A 778 11.84 -39.86 56.81
CA SER A 778 12.60 -40.72 57.74
C SER A 778 13.20 -41.93 57.04
N LEU A 779 12.50 -42.54 56.08
CA LEU A 779 12.99 -43.68 55.31
C LEU A 779 14.13 -43.29 54.37
N LYS A 780 14.03 -42.15 53.67
CA LYS A 780 15.13 -41.61 52.86
C LYS A 780 16.36 -41.30 53.70
N ASP A 781 16.18 -40.74 54.90
CA ASP A 781 17.29 -40.36 55.79
C ASP A 781 18.13 -41.55 56.28
N LEU A 782 17.59 -42.77 56.33
CA LEU A 782 18.37 -44.01 56.60
C LEU A 782 19.60 -44.14 55.69
N VAL A 783 19.47 -43.67 54.46
CA VAL A 783 20.41 -43.85 53.34
C VAL A 783 21.09 -42.54 52.94
N LEU A 784 20.39 -41.40 53.07
CA LEU A 784 20.95 -40.07 52.80
C LEU A 784 21.79 -39.52 53.96
N ARG A 785 21.51 -39.94 55.19
CA ARG A 785 22.25 -39.58 56.41
C ARG A 785 22.66 -40.84 57.19
N PRO A 786 23.50 -41.72 56.61
CA PRO A 786 23.90 -42.95 57.28
C PRO A 786 24.58 -42.61 58.62
N ARG A 787 23.98 -43.06 59.73
CA ARG A 787 24.62 -42.99 61.05
C ARG A 787 26.00 -43.66 60.92
N LYS A 788 27.06 -43.00 61.39
CA LYS A 788 28.40 -43.61 61.44
C LYS A 788 28.33 -44.83 62.38
N SER A 789 28.29 -46.03 61.80
CA SER A 789 28.45 -47.27 62.55
C SER A 789 29.89 -47.35 63.06
N SER A 790 30.06 -47.12 64.35
CA SER A 790 31.29 -47.40 65.07
C SER A 790 31.47 -48.92 65.18
N VAL A 791 32.12 -49.52 64.18
CA VAL A 791 32.53 -50.93 64.20
C VAL A 791 34.04 -50.99 64.42
N THR A 792 34.40 -51.01 65.69
CA THR A 792 35.53 -51.79 66.20
C THR A 792 34.96 -53.07 66.79
N GLU A 793 35.67 -54.20 66.66
CA GLU A 793 35.22 -55.56 67.04
C GLU A 793 34.14 -56.13 66.08
N GLU A 794 34.35 -57.24 65.36
CA GLU A 794 35.56 -58.05 65.09
C GLU A 794 35.74 -58.26 63.57
#